data_AF-A0A848G0F4-F1
#
_entry.id   AF-A0A848G0F4-F1
#
_cell.length_a   1.000
_cell.length_b   1.000
_cell.length_c   1.000
_cell.angle_alpha   90.00
_cell.angle_beta   90.00
_cell.angle_gamma   90.00
#
_symmetry.space_group_name_H-M   'P 1'
#
loop_
_entity.id
_entity.type
_entity.pdbx_description
1 polymer ?
#
loop_
_entity_poly.entity_id
_entity_poly.type
_entity_poly.pdbx_seq_one_letter_code
_entity_poly.pdbx_strand_id
1 'polypeptide(L)'
;MKTIISVTASFRILLSLFVCISVQSLYAQEEESEWTGTASFISRSVGTNSWKEKYNSGGYDLFSEYTMEATIVKGKGTGTARIKLKKVDKSSEWFDGSPSNCVKTEEGYAEASAATEMSVSFYDDAYSFWIYIPPVSGTTTIQENCTGASQSGTGKIGQDEGMIQVEFQPLKDPNILSGEIIERIDNPPTVNGGTISSDKLVYWQELTPVMQAGGYSETILKWTFTKLPDDVELIITPENYDKWLPQPGSSEQDHGATMNVRLNLKPKEGQTLKAKAASFKVILNNTSEEPGIAINYPAVKPDKNLPDIRILAAGQSTPVNNGQQITLPANDGESAEATLASYDGGGYTTLTAEAVLTDGRVIKGKLLKPSGTTEVLIPKRNGQRLIASAWTTKDPSSSDTEDNETSKGNQNNGDGLSAYEEYRGVFSGGKHIRLSNKKKELLVQIADKDLVHFKPGLSLLASAAGIEALPLTEKELSKNRLLNINSNSGKNGDQYALLLLNQPIGSASEKQNYGTTGINLPKPKYGKTIRESEKTIVDVAEITRSYAEQEAVVKKAKDQMPYTLQEEISSTVAHELAHGLNVYHHGDAGSDAARPINYTGKVKVVAFGSEGDKPLPYKQDTLFTSKIGLQGGESSGNLSCIMVYTNYFQWAADIKKGEHIHYHAVPLLPVGKIFCTAPDATGINKNPHYFGKATRGNCLAQLKIKAY
;
A
#
# COMPACT_ATOMS: atom_id res chain seq x y z
N MET A 1 -4.76 -75.56 -27.47
CA MET A 1 -5.81 -76.05 -28.39
C MET A 1 -6.51 -74.82 -28.99
N LYS A 2 -6.52 -74.74 -30.33
CA LYS A 2 -7.43 -74.07 -31.30
C LYS A 2 -8.14 -72.75 -30.92
N THR A 3 -8.38 -71.74 -31.77
CA THR A 3 -8.00 -71.32 -33.13
C THR A 3 -8.74 -69.97 -33.36
N ILE A 4 -8.02 -68.93 -33.79
CA ILE A 4 -8.39 -67.77 -34.68
C ILE A 4 -9.62 -66.90 -34.37
N ILE A 5 -9.42 -65.57 -34.25
CA ILE A 5 -9.98 -64.50 -35.13
C ILE A 5 -8.95 -63.36 -35.20
N SER A 6 -8.74 -62.85 -36.42
CA SER A 6 -7.81 -61.78 -36.82
C SER A 6 -8.30 -60.38 -36.40
N VAL A 7 -7.41 -59.56 -35.82
CA VAL A 7 -7.59 -58.11 -35.66
C VAL A 7 -6.30 -57.42 -36.10
N THR A 8 -6.33 -56.80 -37.28
CA THR A 8 -5.28 -55.90 -37.77
C THR A 8 -5.45 -54.51 -37.17
N ALA A 9 -4.47 -54.14 -36.33
CA ALA A 9 -3.77 -52.85 -36.18
C ALA A 9 -4.43 -51.59 -36.81
N SER A 10 -4.56 -50.43 -36.17
CA SER A 10 -3.83 -49.87 -35.03
C SER A 10 -4.67 -48.79 -34.35
N PHE A 11 -4.86 -48.94 -33.05
CA PHE A 11 -5.32 -47.93 -32.12
C PHE A 11 -4.10 -47.05 -31.74
N ARG A 12 -4.07 -45.79 -32.14
CA ARG A 12 -3.37 -44.71 -31.42
C ARG A 12 -4.16 -43.42 -31.58
N ILE A 13 -5.03 -43.22 -30.62
CA ILE A 13 -5.54 -41.92 -30.18
C ILE A 13 -4.31 -41.11 -29.75
N LEU A 14 -3.92 -40.12 -30.54
CA LEU A 14 -3.14 -38.98 -30.06
C LEU A 14 -4.11 -37.81 -29.95
N LEU A 15 -4.69 -37.69 -28.77
CA LEU A 15 -5.45 -36.53 -28.34
C LEU A 15 -4.41 -35.42 -28.08
N SER A 16 -3.96 -34.74 -29.13
CA SER A 16 -3.28 -33.45 -28.99
C SER A 16 -4.34 -32.36 -28.87
N LEU A 17 -4.98 -32.33 -27.69
CA LEU A 17 -5.50 -31.12 -27.09
C LEU A 17 -4.28 -30.20 -26.86
N PHE A 18 -3.84 -29.52 -27.91
CA PHE A 18 -3.20 -28.23 -27.72
C PHE A 18 -4.32 -27.28 -27.34
N VAL A 19 -4.67 -27.32 -26.05
CA VAL A 19 -4.96 -26.07 -25.35
C VAL A 19 -3.76 -25.20 -25.68
N CYS A 20 -3.98 -24.13 -26.44
CA CYS A 20 -3.07 -22.98 -26.43
C CYS A 20 -3.03 -22.47 -24.99
N ILE A 21 -2.25 -23.15 -24.14
CA ILE A 21 -1.50 -22.47 -23.10
C ILE A 21 -0.38 -21.80 -23.89
N SER A 22 -0.72 -20.68 -24.53
CA SER A 22 0.28 -19.65 -24.70
C SER A 22 0.78 -19.41 -23.28
N VAL A 23 2.08 -19.53 -23.09
CA VAL A 23 2.72 -18.73 -22.07
C VAL A 23 2.33 -17.31 -22.47
N GLN A 24 1.28 -16.77 -21.84
CA GLN A 24 0.98 -15.35 -21.85
C GLN A 24 2.18 -14.69 -21.18
N SER A 25 3.25 -14.52 -21.95
CA SER A 25 4.15 -13.41 -21.72
C SER A 25 3.27 -12.16 -21.67
N LEU A 26 3.56 -11.30 -20.71
CA LEU A 26 2.91 -10.02 -20.44
C LEU A 26 3.04 -9.05 -21.63
N TYR A 27 2.48 -9.39 -22.78
CA TYR A 27 2.32 -8.50 -23.91
C TYR A 27 0.86 -8.07 -23.94
N ALA A 28 0.67 -6.77 -23.81
CA ALA A 28 -0.64 -6.15 -23.81
C ALA A 28 -1.38 -6.54 -25.10
N GLN A 29 -2.46 -7.33 -24.98
CA GLN A 29 -3.53 -7.25 -25.96
C GLN A 29 -4.08 -5.83 -25.84
N GLU A 30 -3.74 -4.94 -26.79
CA GLU A 30 -4.54 -3.73 -26.97
C GLU A 30 -5.96 -4.17 -27.32
N GLU A 31 -6.96 -3.49 -26.74
CA GLU A 31 -8.36 -3.83 -26.90
C GLU A 31 -8.71 -3.88 -28.39
N GLU A 32 -9.30 -5.00 -28.79
CA GLU A 32 -9.72 -5.32 -30.17
C GLU A 32 -10.56 -4.19 -30.82
N SER A 33 -11.12 -3.27 -30.02
CA SER A 33 -12.11 -2.26 -30.37
C SER A 33 -11.66 -1.02 -31.17
N GLU A 34 -10.40 -0.89 -31.58
CA GLU A 34 -9.90 0.39 -32.09
C GLU A 34 -9.69 0.47 -33.61
N TRP A 35 -9.70 -0.68 -34.31
CA TRP A 35 -9.35 -0.77 -35.73
C TRP A 35 -10.57 -0.70 -36.65
N THR A 36 -10.47 0.09 -37.72
CA THR A 36 -11.49 0.18 -38.77
C THR A 36 -10.85 0.07 -40.15
N GLY A 37 -11.40 -0.72 -41.05
CA GLY A 37 -10.84 -0.90 -42.39
C GLY A 37 -11.29 -2.18 -43.06
N THR A 38 -10.49 -2.64 -44.03
CA THR A 38 -10.80 -3.81 -44.85
C THR A 38 -9.60 -4.70 -45.06
N ALA A 39 -9.83 -6.00 -45.15
CA ALA A 39 -8.87 -6.97 -45.68
C ALA A 39 -9.51 -7.79 -46.81
N SER A 40 -8.74 -8.13 -47.83
CA SER A 40 -9.15 -9.04 -48.88
C SER A 40 -8.05 -10.04 -49.20
N PHE A 41 -8.45 -11.28 -49.40
CA PHE A 41 -7.61 -12.39 -49.80
C PHE A 41 -8.20 -12.99 -51.08
N ILE A 42 -7.37 -13.24 -52.08
CA ILE A 42 -7.76 -13.89 -53.32
C ILE A 42 -6.73 -14.99 -53.59
N SER A 43 -7.17 -16.24 -53.73
CA SER A 43 -6.37 -17.32 -54.28
C SER A 43 -7.01 -17.78 -55.59
N ARG A 44 -6.26 -17.70 -56.69
CA ARG A 44 -6.71 -18.18 -58.00
C ARG A 44 -5.73 -19.19 -58.56
N SER A 45 -6.26 -20.22 -59.21
CA SER A 45 -5.49 -21.20 -59.96
C SER A 45 -6.04 -21.29 -61.36
N VAL A 46 -5.16 -21.16 -62.35
CA VAL A 46 -5.47 -21.28 -63.77
C VAL A 46 -4.55 -22.32 -64.36
N GLY A 47 -5.09 -23.41 -64.87
CA GLY A 47 -4.32 -24.46 -65.52
C GLY A 47 -4.88 -24.81 -66.88
N THR A 48 -4.00 -25.00 -67.84
CA THR A 48 -4.32 -25.70 -69.09
C THR A 48 -3.39 -26.90 -69.16
N ASN A 49 -3.94 -28.09 -69.36
CA ASN A 49 -3.14 -29.29 -69.54
C ASN A 49 -3.37 -29.84 -70.93
N SER A 50 -2.30 -30.01 -71.70
CA SER A 50 -2.34 -30.61 -73.04
C SER A 50 -1.51 -31.90 -73.09
N TRP A 51 -2.14 -33.03 -72.75
CA TRP A 51 -1.54 -34.36 -72.86
C TRP A 51 -1.45 -34.82 -74.32
N LYS A 52 -0.82 -34.05 -75.21
CA LYS A 52 -0.78 -34.40 -76.64
C LYS A 52 0.32 -35.38 -77.04
N GLU A 53 1.40 -35.52 -76.28
CA GLU A 53 2.60 -36.20 -76.82
C GLU A 53 2.82 -37.66 -76.40
N LYS A 54 2.08 -38.21 -75.41
CA LYS A 54 2.38 -39.58 -74.92
C LYS A 54 1.21 -40.57 -74.82
N TYR A 55 -0.04 -40.11 -74.71
CA TYR A 55 -1.17 -41.01 -74.42
C TYR A 55 -2.48 -40.77 -75.20
N ASN A 56 -2.54 -39.83 -76.16
CA ASN A 56 -3.78 -39.51 -76.91
C ASN A 56 -5.03 -39.19 -76.03
N SER A 57 -4.83 -38.99 -74.73
CA SER A 57 -5.85 -38.67 -73.75
C SER A 57 -6.02 -37.15 -73.69
N GLY A 58 -7.26 -36.68 -73.78
CA GLY A 58 -7.52 -35.26 -73.90
C GLY A 58 -7.15 -34.40 -72.67
N GLY A 59 -7.15 -33.08 -72.88
CA GLY A 59 -6.69 -32.07 -71.92
C GLY A 59 -7.80 -31.49 -71.03
N TYR A 60 -7.44 -30.67 -70.05
CA TYR A 60 -8.41 -29.90 -69.26
C TYR A 60 -8.00 -28.44 -69.10
N ASP A 61 -9.00 -27.56 -69.06
CA ASP A 61 -8.86 -26.16 -68.65
C ASP A 61 -9.50 -26.03 -67.25
N LEU A 62 -8.72 -25.57 -66.26
CA LEU A 62 -9.18 -25.37 -64.90
C LEU A 62 -9.03 -23.91 -64.51
N PHE A 63 -10.09 -23.36 -63.95
CA PHE A 63 -10.12 -22.09 -63.25
C PHE A 63 -10.78 -22.31 -61.89
N SER A 64 -10.07 -21.96 -60.82
CA SER A 64 -10.66 -21.84 -59.48
C SER A 64 -10.24 -20.52 -58.86
N GLU A 65 -11.17 -19.81 -58.25
CA GLU A 65 -10.93 -18.57 -57.52
C GLU A 65 -11.64 -18.65 -56.18
N TYR A 66 -10.89 -18.44 -55.12
CA TYR A 66 -11.36 -18.31 -53.76
C TYR A 66 -11.08 -16.90 -53.27
N THR A 67 -12.12 -16.19 -52.86
CA THR A 67 -12.03 -14.82 -52.36
C THR A 67 -12.55 -14.76 -50.94
N MET A 68 -11.79 -14.14 -50.04
CA MET A 68 -12.26 -13.74 -48.71
C MET A 68 -12.17 -12.23 -48.58
N GLU A 69 -13.19 -11.60 -48.03
CA GLU A 69 -13.22 -10.16 -47.76
C GLU A 69 -13.72 -9.93 -46.34
N ALA A 70 -13.12 -8.99 -45.62
CA ALA A 70 -13.57 -8.57 -44.31
C ALA A 70 -13.64 -7.04 -44.25
N THR A 71 -14.74 -6.53 -43.70
CA THR A 71 -14.88 -5.12 -43.33
C THR A 71 -15.00 -5.04 -41.81
N ILE A 72 -14.06 -4.37 -41.16
CA ILE A 72 -13.97 -4.20 -39.71
C ILE A 72 -14.29 -2.75 -39.35
N VAL A 73 -15.11 -2.56 -38.33
CA VAL A 73 -15.45 -1.28 -37.71
C VAL A 73 -15.32 -1.45 -36.20
N LYS A 74 -14.32 -0.79 -35.60
CA LYS A 74 -14.04 -0.86 -34.15
C LYS A 74 -13.89 -2.30 -33.67
N GLY A 75 -13.03 -3.06 -34.35
CA GLY A 75 -12.74 -4.45 -34.00
C GLY A 75 -13.75 -5.50 -34.42
N LYS A 76 -14.98 -5.11 -34.78
CA LYS A 76 -16.07 -6.01 -35.18
C LYS A 76 -16.49 -5.77 -36.61
N GLY A 77 -16.95 -6.79 -37.31
CA GLY A 77 -17.17 -6.66 -38.74
C GLY A 77 -17.98 -7.76 -39.38
N THR A 78 -17.92 -7.79 -40.71
CA THR A 78 -18.51 -8.86 -41.52
C THR A 78 -17.42 -9.46 -42.39
N GLY A 79 -17.22 -10.77 -42.28
CA GLY A 79 -16.39 -11.58 -43.17
C GLY A 79 -17.25 -12.24 -44.23
N THR A 80 -16.77 -12.28 -45.47
CA THR A 80 -17.45 -12.90 -46.62
C THR A 80 -16.46 -13.78 -47.39
N ALA A 81 -16.84 -15.03 -47.64
CA ALA A 81 -16.09 -15.97 -48.47
C ALA A 81 -16.86 -16.27 -49.76
N ARG A 82 -16.14 -16.38 -50.88
CA ARG A 82 -16.68 -16.70 -52.22
C ARG A 82 -15.81 -17.74 -52.90
N ILE A 83 -16.43 -18.75 -53.51
CA ILE A 83 -15.75 -19.73 -54.38
C ILE A 83 -16.34 -19.62 -55.78
N LYS A 84 -15.49 -19.53 -56.80
CA LYS A 84 -15.82 -19.74 -58.21
C LYS A 84 -15.00 -20.90 -58.74
N LEU A 85 -15.67 -21.88 -59.35
CA LEU A 85 -15.04 -23.01 -60.01
C LEU A 85 -15.52 -23.10 -61.45
N LYS A 86 -14.58 -23.32 -62.37
CA LYS A 86 -14.85 -23.70 -63.75
C LYS A 86 -13.80 -24.70 -64.22
N LYS A 87 -14.22 -25.93 -64.51
CA LYS A 87 -13.37 -26.99 -65.03
C LYS A 87 -13.94 -27.49 -66.35
N VAL A 88 -13.12 -27.59 -67.37
CA VAL A 88 -13.48 -28.10 -68.70
C VAL A 88 -12.56 -29.25 -69.05
N ASP A 89 -13.02 -30.47 -68.85
CA ASP A 89 -12.31 -31.68 -69.29
C ASP A 89 -12.70 -31.99 -70.75
N LYS A 90 -11.71 -32.01 -71.65
CA LYS A 90 -11.87 -32.41 -73.04
C LYS A 90 -11.29 -33.81 -73.14
N SER A 91 -12.11 -34.86 -73.19
CA SER A 91 -11.62 -36.25 -73.33
C SER A 91 -11.92 -36.79 -74.73
N SER A 92 -10.99 -37.60 -75.25
CA SER A 92 -11.04 -38.19 -76.60
C SER A 92 -11.36 -39.69 -76.61
N GLU A 93 -11.36 -40.39 -75.47
CA GLU A 93 -11.58 -41.84 -75.39
C GLU A 93 -12.41 -42.22 -74.16
N TRP A 94 -13.41 -43.10 -74.34
CA TRP A 94 -13.99 -43.90 -73.26
C TRP A 94 -13.06 -45.06 -72.92
N PHE A 95 -13.16 -45.58 -71.69
CA PHE A 95 -12.49 -46.81 -71.24
C PHE A 95 -12.80 -48.06 -72.11
N ASP A 96 -13.72 -47.98 -73.07
CA ASP A 96 -14.11 -49.06 -73.99
C ASP A 96 -13.45 -48.99 -75.39
N GLY A 97 -12.64 -47.97 -75.68
CA GLY A 97 -11.93 -47.81 -76.95
C GLY A 97 -12.77 -47.18 -78.08
N SER A 98 -13.97 -46.67 -77.80
CA SER A 98 -14.79 -45.92 -78.77
C SER A 98 -14.36 -44.44 -78.82
N PRO A 99 -14.04 -43.87 -80.00
CA PRO A 99 -13.75 -42.45 -80.12
C PRO A 99 -15.05 -41.65 -79.97
N SER A 100 -15.21 -40.96 -78.85
CA SER A 100 -16.26 -39.96 -78.69
C SER A 100 -15.63 -38.66 -78.20
N ASN A 101 -15.88 -37.57 -78.92
CA ASN A 101 -15.51 -36.24 -78.46
C ASN A 101 -16.50 -35.84 -77.36
N CYS A 102 -16.10 -36.01 -76.10
CA CYS A 102 -16.88 -35.60 -74.93
C CYS A 102 -16.22 -34.41 -74.26
N VAL A 103 -17.01 -33.35 -74.03
CA VAL A 103 -16.60 -32.21 -73.22
C VAL A 103 -17.40 -32.21 -71.93
N LYS A 104 -16.71 -32.34 -70.80
CA LYS A 104 -17.31 -32.22 -69.48
C LYS A 104 -16.98 -30.84 -68.91
N THR A 105 -17.99 -30.04 -68.63
CA THR A 105 -17.88 -28.73 -67.99
C THR A 105 -18.47 -28.80 -66.59
N GLU A 106 -17.70 -28.42 -65.59
CA GLU A 106 -18.15 -28.26 -64.22
C GLU A 106 -18.01 -26.79 -63.82
N GLU A 107 -19.11 -26.13 -63.48
CA GLU A 107 -19.14 -24.73 -63.08
C GLU A 107 -19.89 -24.56 -61.76
N GLY A 108 -19.39 -23.74 -60.84
CA GLY A 108 -20.04 -23.49 -59.56
C GLY A 108 -19.68 -22.15 -58.94
N TYR A 109 -20.62 -21.64 -58.15
CA TYR A 109 -20.47 -20.44 -57.34
C TYR A 109 -21.06 -20.67 -55.95
N ALA A 110 -20.36 -20.23 -54.91
CA ALA A 110 -20.87 -20.22 -53.55
C ALA A 110 -20.40 -18.95 -52.83
N GLU A 111 -21.24 -18.40 -51.94
CA GLU A 111 -20.96 -17.24 -51.12
C GLU A 111 -21.56 -17.40 -49.72
N ALA A 112 -20.82 -17.01 -48.70
CA ALA A 112 -21.29 -16.97 -47.32
C ALA A 112 -20.73 -15.74 -46.59
N SER A 113 -21.54 -15.14 -45.72
CA SER A 113 -21.14 -13.99 -44.89
C SER A 113 -21.55 -14.20 -43.43
N ALA A 114 -20.72 -13.75 -42.49
CA ALA A 114 -20.99 -13.84 -41.05
C ALA A 114 -20.32 -12.69 -40.30
N ALA A 115 -20.76 -12.46 -39.07
CA ALA A 115 -20.07 -11.55 -38.16
C ALA A 115 -18.67 -12.08 -37.85
N THR A 116 -17.69 -11.18 -37.80
CA THR A 116 -16.30 -11.49 -37.41
C THR A 116 -15.75 -10.46 -36.45
N GLU A 117 -14.66 -10.81 -35.77
CA GLU A 117 -13.85 -9.93 -34.95
C GLU A 117 -12.41 -9.94 -35.47
N MET A 118 -11.67 -8.87 -35.19
CA MET A 118 -10.26 -8.70 -35.54
C MET A 118 -9.44 -8.64 -34.27
N SER A 119 -8.33 -9.37 -34.24
CA SER A 119 -7.33 -9.26 -33.18
C SER A 119 -6.00 -8.82 -33.77
N VAL A 120 -5.31 -7.94 -33.04
CA VAL A 120 -4.04 -7.34 -33.42
C VAL A 120 -3.01 -7.57 -32.31
N SER A 121 -1.78 -7.87 -32.70
CA SER A 121 -0.65 -7.99 -31.79
C SER A 121 0.50 -7.14 -32.29
N PHE A 122 1.12 -6.37 -31.38
CA PHE A 122 2.24 -5.49 -31.67
C PHE A 122 3.55 -6.03 -31.11
N TYR A 123 4.61 -5.77 -31.86
CA TYR A 123 6.01 -6.00 -31.53
C TYR A 123 6.76 -4.68 -31.77
N ASP A 124 7.97 -4.52 -31.21
CA ASP A 124 8.70 -3.24 -31.18
C ASP A 124 8.71 -2.48 -32.52
N ASP A 125 8.82 -3.18 -33.65
CA ASP A 125 8.81 -2.63 -35.00
C ASP A 125 7.91 -3.39 -35.99
N ALA A 126 7.00 -4.24 -35.49
CA ALA A 126 6.16 -5.09 -36.33
C ALA A 126 4.75 -5.32 -35.76
N TYR A 127 3.85 -5.84 -36.58
CA TYR A 127 2.50 -6.22 -36.17
C TYR A 127 2.08 -7.55 -36.79
N SER A 128 1.08 -8.18 -36.15
CA SER A 128 0.33 -9.31 -36.68
C SER A 128 -1.16 -9.10 -36.47
N PHE A 129 -2.01 -9.63 -37.35
CA PHE A 129 -3.45 -9.65 -37.14
C PHE A 129 -4.09 -10.92 -37.71
N TRP A 130 -5.26 -11.26 -37.18
CA TRP A 130 -6.11 -12.33 -37.73
C TRP A 130 -7.59 -11.95 -37.72
N ILE A 131 -8.31 -12.45 -38.74
CA ILE A 131 -9.76 -12.25 -38.94
C ILE A 131 -10.37 -13.58 -39.35
N TYR A 132 -11.40 -14.02 -38.62
CA TYR A 132 -12.14 -15.24 -38.94
C TYR A 132 -13.12 -15.01 -40.09
N ILE A 133 -13.21 -15.97 -41.00
CA ILE A 133 -14.11 -15.92 -42.17
C ILE A 133 -15.01 -17.16 -42.12
N PRO A 134 -16.33 -17.00 -42.33
CA PRO A 134 -17.25 -18.13 -42.27
C PRO A 134 -16.93 -19.21 -43.32
N PRO A 135 -17.30 -20.47 -43.04
CA PRO A 135 -17.22 -21.52 -44.05
C PRO A 135 -18.19 -21.21 -45.19
N VAL A 136 -17.85 -21.62 -46.40
CA VAL A 136 -18.69 -21.43 -47.59
C VAL A 136 -18.91 -22.77 -48.27
N SER A 137 -20.17 -23.09 -48.59
CA SER A 137 -20.51 -24.31 -49.33
C SER A 137 -21.63 -24.05 -50.34
N GLY A 138 -21.65 -24.83 -51.41
CA GLY A 138 -22.60 -24.72 -52.51
C GLY A 138 -22.53 -25.93 -53.43
N THR A 139 -23.11 -25.79 -54.62
CA THR A 139 -23.18 -26.87 -55.62
C THR A 139 -22.58 -26.44 -56.95
N THR A 140 -21.91 -27.36 -57.64
CA THR A 140 -21.52 -27.19 -59.05
C THR A 140 -22.55 -27.82 -59.97
N THR A 141 -22.71 -27.24 -61.16
CA THR A 141 -23.40 -27.85 -62.28
C THR A 141 -22.38 -28.56 -63.14
N ILE A 142 -22.58 -29.86 -63.37
CA ILE A 142 -21.75 -30.69 -64.25
C ILE A 142 -22.55 -30.95 -65.52
N GLN A 143 -22.02 -30.56 -66.67
CA GLN A 143 -22.59 -30.83 -67.99
C GLN A 143 -21.60 -31.67 -68.79
N GLU A 144 -22.05 -32.81 -69.28
CA GLU A 144 -21.26 -33.69 -70.13
C GLU A 144 -21.91 -33.77 -71.50
N ASN A 145 -21.22 -33.19 -72.50
CA ASN A 145 -21.70 -33.11 -73.88
C ASN A 145 -20.89 -34.06 -74.76
N CYS A 146 -21.48 -35.20 -75.08
CA CYS A 146 -20.90 -36.22 -75.96
C CYS A 146 -21.62 -36.23 -77.32
N THR A 147 -20.98 -36.78 -78.34
CA THR A 147 -21.56 -36.91 -79.67
C THR A 147 -22.78 -37.87 -79.62
N GLY A 148 -23.99 -37.32 -79.51
CA GLY A 148 -25.26 -38.08 -79.48
C GLY A 148 -25.95 -38.20 -78.12
N ALA A 149 -25.36 -37.72 -77.02
CA ALA A 149 -25.97 -37.72 -75.68
C ALA A 149 -25.44 -36.57 -74.82
N SER A 150 -26.32 -35.94 -74.03
CA SER A 150 -25.95 -34.95 -73.00
C SER A 150 -26.42 -35.46 -71.64
N GLN A 151 -25.54 -35.42 -70.64
CA GLN A 151 -25.87 -35.73 -69.25
C GLN A 151 -25.62 -34.51 -68.38
N SER A 152 -26.48 -34.30 -67.38
CA SER A 152 -26.29 -33.29 -66.35
C SER A 152 -26.23 -33.91 -64.97
N GLY A 153 -25.38 -33.35 -64.11
CA GLY A 153 -25.23 -33.75 -62.73
C GLY A 153 -24.92 -32.54 -61.85
N THR A 154 -24.86 -32.78 -60.54
CA THR A 154 -24.51 -31.78 -59.54
C THR A 154 -23.32 -32.25 -58.73
N GLY A 155 -22.30 -31.43 -58.57
CA GLY A 155 -21.24 -31.62 -57.59
C GLY A 155 -21.43 -30.75 -56.36
N LYS A 156 -20.59 -30.93 -55.35
CA LYS A 156 -20.52 -30.05 -54.18
C LYS A 156 -19.24 -29.23 -54.25
N ILE A 157 -19.32 -27.96 -53.90
CA ILE A 157 -18.17 -27.10 -53.67
C ILE A 157 -18.24 -26.57 -52.25
N GLY A 158 -17.10 -26.43 -51.60
CA GLY A 158 -17.04 -25.83 -50.29
C GLY A 158 -15.62 -25.68 -49.78
N GLN A 159 -15.50 -24.84 -48.76
CA GLN A 159 -14.31 -24.60 -47.95
C GLN A 159 -14.77 -24.56 -46.50
N ASP A 160 -13.97 -25.14 -45.62
CA ASP A 160 -14.17 -25.04 -44.18
C ASP A 160 -13.87 -23.60 -43.71
N GLU A 161 -13.95 -23.36 -42.41
CA GLU A 161 -13.66 -22.05 -41.80
C GLU A 161 -12.32 -21.51 -42.28
N GLY A 162 -12.35 -20.27 -42.79
CA GLY A 162 -11.18 -19.57 -43.29
C GLY A 162 -10.67 -18.56 -42.26
N MET A 163 -9.40 -18.19 -42.37
CA MET A 163 -8.83 -17.09 -41.61
C MET A 163 -7.95 -16.25 -42.52
N ILE A 164 -8.11 -14.93 -42.45
CA ILE A 164 -7.12 -14.00 -43.00
C ILE A 164 -6.12 -13.74 -41.88
N GLN A 165 -4.87 -14.19 -42.06
CA GLN A 165 -3.79 -14.03 -41.10
C GLN A 165 -2.62 -13.31 -41.75
N VAL A 166 -2.08 -12.31 -41.04
CA VAL A 166 -0.88 -11.58 -41.42
C VAL A 166 0.05 -11.57 -40.22
N GLU A 167 1.29 -12.01 -40.43
CA GLU A 167 2.28 -12.10 -39.37
C GLU A 167 3.51 -11.23 -39.66
N PHE A 168 4.06 -10.66 -38.58
CA PHE A 168 5.34 -9.96 -38.54
C PHE A 168 5.56 -8.94 -39.67
N GLN A 169 4.55 -8.13 -39.96
CA GLN A 169 4.69 -7.06 -40.95
C GLN A 169 5.31 -5.81 -40.32
N PRO A 170 6.22 -5.11 -41.03
CA PRO A 170 6.86 -3.89 -40.51
C PRO A 170 5.83 -2.81 -40.14
N LEU A 171 5.96 -2.26 -38.94
CA LEU A 171 5.11 -1.18 -38.45
C LEU A 171 5.71 0.18 -38.86
N LYS A 172 5.11 0.82 -39.87
CA LYS A 172 5.54 2.15 -40.34
C LYS A 172 4.85 3.29 -39.58
N ASP A 173 3.58 3.09 -39.21
CA ASP A 173 2.76 4.03 -38.44
C ASP A 173 1.95 3.22 -37.43
N PRO A 174 2.01 3.53 -36.12
CA PRO A 174 1.26 2.81 -35.09
C PRO A 174 -0.27 2.94 -35.23
N ASN A 175 -0.77 3.83 -36.09
CA ASN A 175 -2.21 4.01 -36.33
C ASN A 175 -2.68 3.46 -37.69
N ILE A 176 -1.78 2.88 -38.50
CA ILE A 176 -2.12 2.37 -39.83
C ILE A 176 -1.49 0.99 -40.03
N LEU A 177 -2.33 -0.04 -40.14
CA LEU A 177 -1.93 -1.38 -40.57
C LEU A 177 -2.31 -1.52 -42.04
N SER A 178 -1.33 -1.44 -42.93
CA SER A 178 -1.58 -1.60 -44.36
C SER A 178 -0.49 -2.37 -45.05
N GLY A 179 -0.86 -3.13 -46.06
CA GLY A 179 0.09 -3.84 -46.90
C GLY A 179 -0.57 -4.63 -48.01
N GLU A 180 0.29 -5.19 -48.85
CA GLU A 180 -0.08 -6.03 -49.98
C GLU A 180 0.97 -7.13 -50.09
N ILE A 181 0.51 -8.38 -50.18
CA ILE A 181 1.34 -9.55 -50.52
C ILE A 181 0.76 -10.12 -51.80
N ILE A 182 1.60 -10.23 -52.83
CA ILE A 182 1.27 -10.90 -54.09
C ILE A 182 2.29 -12.01 -54.29
N GLU A 183 1.82 -13.25 -54.32
CA GLU A 183 2.63 -14.42 -54.64
C GLU A 183 2.06 -15.08 -55.90
N ARG A 184 2.89 -15.22 -56.93
CA ARG A 184 2.53 -15.91 -58.17
C ARG A 184 3.55 -17.00 -58.45
N ILE A 185 3.04 -18.20 -58.68
CA ILE A 185 3.83 -19.38 -59.05
C ILE A 185 3.41 -19.77 -60.46
N ASP A 186 4.25 -19.42 -61.44
CA ASP A 186 4.08 -19.87 -62.82
C ASP A 186 4.62 -21.31 -62.95
N ASN A 187 3.86 -22.18 -63.61
CA ASN A 187 4.19 -23.60 -63.78
C ASN A 187 4.57 -24.28 -62.45
N PRO A 188 3.64 -24.35 -61.46
CA PRO A 188 3.93 -24.97 -60.18
C PRO A 188 4.48 -26.39 -60.43
N PRO A 189 5.58 -26.77 -59.75
CA PRO A 189 6.20 -28.07 -59.98
C PRO A 189 5.18 -29.18 -59.78
N THR A 190 5.21 -30.19 -60.65
CA THR A 190 4.43 -31.42 -60.45
C THR A 190 4.88 -32.07 -59.15
N VAL A 191 4.12 -31.91 -58.07
CA VAL A 191 4.42 -32.59 -56.81
C VAL A 191 3.46 -33.75 -56.65
N ASN A 192 3.94 -34.97 -56.87
CA ASN A 192 3.31 -36.16 -56.31
C ASN A 192 3.61 -36.20 -54.81
N GLY A 193 2.75 -35.58 -54.01
CA GLY A 193 2.67 -35.80 -52.55
C GLY A 193 3.81 -35.23 -51.69
N GLY A 194 4.17 -33.95 -51.85
CA GLY A 194 5.18 -33.29 -51.01
C GLY A 194 4.80 -31.85 -50.66
N THR A 195 4.93 -31.50 -49.38
CA THR A 195 4.62 -30.18 -48.80
C THR A 195 5.69 -29.16 -49.22
N ILE A 196 5.27 -28.01 -49.77
CA ILE A 196 6.13 -26.84 -49.97
C ILE A 196 6.02 -25.99 -48.69
N SER A 197 7.09 -25.83 -47.93
CA SER A 197 7.19 -24.81 -46.87
C SER A 197 7.94 -23.59 -47.41
N SER A 198 7.24 -22.48 -47.60
CA SER A 198 7.86 -21.16 -47.54
C SER A 198 7.62 -20.60 -46.13
N ASP A 199 8.68 -20.15 -45.47
CA ASP A 199 8.69 -19.69 -44.06
C ASP A 199 7.88 -18.39 -43.81
N LYS A 200 6.85 -18.07 -44.61
CA LYS A 200 6.09 -16.81 -44.48
C LYS A 200 4.58 -16.87 -44.64
N LEU A 201 3.97 -18.00 -45.03
CA LEU A 201 2.50 -18.15 -45.12
C LEU A 201 2.13 -19.61 -44.88
N VAL A 202 1.56 -19.93 -43.71
CA VAL A 202 1.10 -21.29 -43.39
C VAL A 202 -0.28 -21.52 -44.02
N TYR A 203 -0.34 -22.35 -45.07
CA TYR A 203 -1.59 -22.89 -45.62
C TYR A 203 -1.79 -24.34 -45.19
N TRP A 204 -2.98 -24.68 -44.69
CA TRP A 204 -3.45 -26.06 -44.56
C TRP A 204 -4.22 -26.50 -45.84
N GLN A 205 -3.68 -27.54 -46.47
CA GLN A 205 -4.16 -28.58 -47.42
C GLN A 205 -5.69 -28.72 -47.67
N GLU A 206 -6.26 -29.21 -48.80
CA GLU A 206 -5.84 -30.02 -49.97
C GLU A 206 -6.73 -29.68 -51.19
N LEU A 207 -6.23 -29.02 -52.25
CA LEU A 207 -6.81 -29.09 -53.61
C LEU A 207 -5.77 -28.61 -54.64
N THR A 208 -4.66 -29.32 -54.81
CA THR A 208 -3.80 -29.12 -55.99
C THR A 208 -3.99 -30.30 -56.94
N PRO A 209 -4.85 -30.18 -57.97
CA PRO A 209 -4.80 -31.08 -59.11
C PRO A 209 -3.37 -31.08 -59.68
N VAL A 210 -2.90 -32.25 -60.11
CA VAL A 210 -1.60 -32.42 -60.77
C VAL A 210 -1.53 -31.52 -62.01
N MET A 211 -1.02 -30.29 -61.88
CA MET A 211 -0.83 -29.36 -62.98
C MET A 211 0.52 -29.65 -63.65
N GLN A 212 0.53 -29.99 -64.94
CA GLN A 212 1.72 -29.93 -65.78
C GLN A 212 1.52 -28.94 -66.93
N ALA A 213 2.57 -28.17 -67.18
CA ALA A 213 2.84 -27.27 -68.32
C ALA A 213 1.67 -26.40 -68.82
N GLY A 214 1.67 -25.11 -68.42
CA GLY A 214 0.81 -24.08 -69.02
C GLY A 214 -0.17 -23.36 -68.07
N GLY A 215 0.11 -23.31 -66.76
CA GLY A 215 -0.76 -22.70 -65.75
C GLY A 215 -0.01 -21.88 -64.70
N TYR A 216 -0.75 -21.15 -63.87
CA TYR A 216 -0.24 -20.42 -62.71
C TYR A 216 -1.20 -20.51 -61.51
N SER A 217 -0.65 -20.40 -60.30
CA SER A 217 -1.40 -20.06 -59.10
C SER A 217 -0.99 -18.67 -58.63
N GLU A 218 -1.95 -17.86 -58.22
CA GLU A 218 -1.74 -16.50 -57.73
C GLU A 218 -2.52 -16.29 -56.43
N THR A 219 -1.83 -15.75 -55.44
CA THR A 219 -2.38 -15.38 -54.14
C THR A 219 -2.16 -13.88 -53.92
N ILE A 220 -3.22 -13.16 -53.63
CA ILE A 220 -3.21 -11.72 -53.39
C ILE A 220 -3.85 -11.46 -52.03
N LEU A 221 -3.12 -10.86 -51.11
CA LEU A 221 -3.61 -10.42 -49.82
C LEU A 221 -3.42 -8.91 -49.72
N LYS A 222 -4.50 -8.18 -49.41
CA LYS A 222 -4.52 -6.72 -49.25
C LYS A 222 -5.20 -6.37 -47.95
N TRP A 223 -4.66 -5.40 -47.23
CA TRP A 223 -5.32 -4.88 -46.05
C TRP A 223 -4.98 -3.42 -45.82
N THR A 224 -5.94 -2.70 -45.24
CA THR A 224 -5.78 -1.34 -44.74
C THR A 224 -6.71 -1.18 -43.54
N PHE A 225 -6.15 -1.00 -42.36
CA PHE A 225 -6.85 -0.69 -41.12
C PHE A 225 -6.26 0.58 -40.52
N THR A 226 -7.13 1.44 -40.01
CA THR A 226 -6.74 2.65 -39.31
C THR A 226 -7.31 2.65 -37.90
N LYS A 227 -6.48 3.10 -36.95
CA LYS A 227 -6.90 3.42 -35.59
C LYS A 227 -7.50 4.83 -35.63
N LEU A 228 -8.70 5.02 -35.07
CA LEU A 228 -9.27 6.36 -34.97
C LEU A 228 -8.33 7.21 -34.10
N PRO A 229 -7.83 8.37 -34.60
CA PRO A 229 -6.90 9.16 -33.82
C PRO A 229 -7.60 9.65 -32.54
N ASP A 230 -6.94 9.46 -31.40
CA ASP A 230 -7.30 10.17 -30.17
C ASP A 230 -7.02 11.65 -30.39
N ASP A 231 -8.04 12.38 -30.84
CA ASP A 231 -8.08 13.83 -30.98
C ASP A 231 -8.24 14.54 -29.63
N VAL A 232 -8.41 13.77 -28.56
CA VAL A 232 -8.68 14.24 -27.21
C VAL A 232 -7.78 13.59 -26.17
N GLU A 233 -7.68 14.23 -25.01
CA GLU A 233 -6.98 13.74 -23.82
C GLU A 233 -7.82 14.05 -22.58
N LEU A 234 -7.78 13.15 -21.59
CA LEU A 234 -8.41 13.36 -20.30
C LEU A 234 -7.37 13.85 -19.29
N ILE A 235 -7.60 15.02 -18.68
CA ILE A 235 -6.73 15.59 -17.65
C ILE A 235 -7.39 15.44 -16.27
N ILE A 236 -6.67 14.82 -15.35
CA ILE A 236 -7.05 14.66 -13.94
C ILE A 236 -6.39 15.77 -13.12
N THR A 237 -7.18 16.57 -12.42
CA THR A 237 -6.71 17.67 -11.57
C THR A 237 -7.24 17.51 -10.16
N PRO A 238 -6.48 16.87 -9.26
CA PRO A 238 -6.80 16.83 -7.83
C PRO A 238 -6.59 18.20 -7.18
N GLU A 239 -7.56 18.66 -6.40
CA GLU A 239 -7.51 19.94 -5.71
C GLU A 239 -6.47 19.91 -4.57
N ASN A 240 -5.67 20.99 -4.45
CA ASN A 240 -4.62 21.12 -3.43
C ASN A 240 -3.65 19.93 -3.35
N TYR A 241 -3.41 19.25 -4.47
CA TYR A 241 -2.68 17.98 -4.53
C TYR A 241 -1.32 17.97 -3.79
N ASP A 242 -0.53 19.05 -3.91
CA ASP A 242 0.79 19.15 -3.27
C ASP A 242 0.74 19.36 -1.75
N LYS A 243 -0.41 19.74 -1.20
CA LYS A 243 -0.57 20.13 0.21
C LYS A 243 -1.57 19.26 0.98
N TRP A 244 -2.37 18.48 0.28
CA TRP A 244 -3.43 17.70 0.89
C TRP A 244 -2.86 16.58 1.76
N LEU A 245 -3.48 16.41 2.93
CA LEU A 245 -3.17 15.36 3.90
C LEU A 245 -4.46 14.61 4.25
N PRO A 246 -4.41 13.26 4.32
CA PRO A 246 -5.54 12.47 4.80
C PRO A 246 -5.82 12.82 6.26
N GLN A 247 -7.07 13.13 6.61
CA GLN A 247 -7.47 13.40 7.99
C GLN A 247 -8.75 12.61 8.27
N PRO A 248 -8.85 11.88 9.38
CA PRO A 248 -10.01 11.07 9.69
C PRO A 248 -11.16 11.93 10.21
N GLY A 249 -12.38 11.37 10.20
CA GLY A 249 -13.52 11.90 10.95
C GLY A 249 -13.53 11.40 12.40
N SER A 250 -14.72 11.16 12.95
CA SER A 250 -14.91 10.64 14.31
C SER A 250 -14.90 9.11 14.41
N SER A 251 -15.07 8.40 13.29
CA SER A 251 -15.12 6.94 13.21
C SER A 251 -14.75 6.46 11.81
N GLU A 252 -14.59 5.15 11.60
CA GLU A 252 -14.35 4.58 10.26
C GLU A 252 -15.50 4.79 9.26
N GLN A 253 -16.66 5.28 9.73
CA GLN A 253 -17.80 5.64 8.87
C GLN A 253 -17.95 7.14 8.66
N ASP A 254 -17.26 7.95 9.45
CA ASP A 254 -17.29 9.40 9.30
C ASP A 254 -16.01 9.84 8.60
N HIS A 255 -16.15 10.46 7.43
CA HIS A 255 -14.98 11.02 6.76
C HIS A 255 -14.50 12.30 7.44
N GLY A 256 -13.21 12.57 7.33
CA GLY A 256 -12.62 13.87 7.64
C GLY A 256 -12.36 14.66 6.37
N ALA A 257 -11.08 14.86 6.04
CA ALA A 257 -10.68 15.68 4.91
C ALA A 257 -11.16 15.11 3.57
N THR A 258 -11.61 16.00 2.69
CA THR A 258 -12.04 15.68 1.33
C THR A 258 -11.11 16.32 0.30
N MET A 259 -11.13 15.78 -0.92
CA MET A 259 -10.44 16.32 -2.09
C MET A 259 -11.35 16.17 -3.30
N ASN A 260 -11.59 17.28 -4.01
CA ASN A 260 -12.23 17.21 -5.32
C ASN A 260 -11.19 16.85 -6.39
N VAL A 261 -11.58 15.98 -7.30
CA VAL A 261 -10.79 15.53 -8.45
C VAL A 261 -11.56 15.89 -9.70
N ARG A 262 -11.06 16.89 -10.42
CA ARG A 262 -11.66 17.35 -11.68
C ARG A 262 -11.14 16.55 -12.85
N LEU A 263 -12.05 16.10 -13.69
CA LEU A 263 -11.80 15.38 -14.92
C LEU A 263 -12.16 16.30 -16.07
N ASN A 264 -11.21 16.60 -16.95
CA ASN A 264 -11.44 17.49 -18.09
C ASN A 264 -10.98 16.81 -19.38
N LEU A 265 -11.92 16.50 -20.25
CA LEU A 265 -11.66 16.10 -21.63
C LEU A 265 -11.26 17.34 -22.43
N LYS A 266 -10.10 17.30 -23.06
CA LYS A 266 -9.54 18.40 -23.85
C LYS A 266 -9.14 17.90 -25.22
N PRO A 267 -9.16 18.76 -26.26
CA PRO A 267 -8.55 18.40 -27.52
C PRO A 267 -7.02 18.33 -27.34
N LYS A 268 -6.35 17.50 -28.15
CA LYS A 268 -4.90 17.60 -28.28
C LYS A 268 -4.52 18.98 -28.82
N GLU A 269 -3.35 19.46 -28.42
CA GLU A 269 -2.89 20.82 -28.68
C GLU A 269 -3.07 21.24 -30.15
N GLY A 270 -3.67 22.42 -30.37
CA GLY A 270 -3.96 22.93 -31.72
C GLY A 270 -5.25 22.41 -32.37
N GLN A 271 -5.99 21.50 -31.73
CA GLN A 271 -7.25 20.96 -32.26
C GLN A 271 -8.50 21.55 -31.58
N THR A 272 -9.65 21.43 -32.24
CA THR A 272 -10.96 21.77 -31.66
C THR A 272 -11.59 20.52 -31.07
N LEU A 273 -12.19 20.61 -29.88
CA LEU A 273 -12.87 19.49 -29.23
C LEU A 273 -14.12 19.09 -30.03
N LYS A 274 -14.08 17.95 -30.71
CA LYS A 274 -15.22 17.39 -31.46
C LYS A 274 -15.87 16.24 -30.73
N ALA A 275 -15.09 15.41 -30.06
CA ALA A 275 -15.59 14.29 -29.28
C ALA A 275 -16.15 14.75 -27.92
N LYS A 276 -17.19 14.06 -27.46
CA LYS A 276 -17.83 14.28 -26.16
C LYS A 276 -17.80 12.99 -25.36
N ALA A 277 -17.55 13.11 -24.05
CA ALA A 277 -17.74 12.02 -23.12
C ALA A 277 -19.24 11.70 -22.97
N ALA A 278 -19.58 10.42 -22.93
CA ALA A 278 -20.86 9.93 -22.42
C ALA A 278 -20.81 9.76 -20.90
N SER A 279 -19.66 9.32 -20.36
CA SER A 279 -19.45 9.19 -18.92
C SER A 279 -17.96 9.24 -18.56
N PHE A 280 -17.70 9.45 -17.26
CA PHE A 280 -16.38 9.35 -16.67
C PHE A 280 -16.38 8.28 -15.58
N LYS A 281 -15.37 7.43 -15.57
CA LYS A 281 -15.20 6.39 -14.55
C LYS A 281 -13.99 6.74 -13.69
N VAL A 282 -14.16 6.68 -12.36
CA VAL A 282 -13.06 6.85 -11.39
C VAL A 282 -12.95 5.57 -10.59
N ILE A 283 -11.73 5.07 -10.45
CA ILE A 283 -11.41 3.84 -9.74
C ILE A 283 -10.26 4.12 -8.77
N LEU A 284 -10.40 3.65 -7.54
CA LEU A 284 -9.37 3.64 -6.51
C LEU A 284 -8.81 2.22 -6.41
N ASN A 285 -7.49 2.11 -6.51
CA ASN A 285 -6.74 0.87 -6.43
C ASN A 285 -5.68 0.97 -5.33
N ASN A 286 -5.23 -0.16 -4.79
CA ASN A 286 -4.18 -0.20 -3.76
C ASN A 286 -4.47 0.74 -2.57
N THR A 287 -5.75 0.82 -2.18
CA THR A 287 -6.20 1.65 -1.07
C THR A 287 -5.81 0.99 0.24
N SER A 288 -5.31 1.77 1.20
CA SER A 288 -5.00 1.28 2.53
C SER A 288 -6.28 0.88 3.28
N GLU A 289 -6.11 -0.08 4.20
CA GLU A 289 -7.17 -0.62 5.05
C GLU A 289 -6.59 -0.80 6.47
N GLU A 290 -6.05 0.27 7.04
CA GLU A 290 -5.57 0.23 8.41
C GLU A 290 -6.76 0.06 9.37
N PRO A 291 -6.67 -0.78 10.40
CA PRO A 291 -7.71 -0.87 11.42
C PRO A 291 -7.87 0.48 12.13
N GLY A 292 -9.08 0.94 12.41
CA GLY A 292 -9.31 2.21 13.07
C GLY A 292 -9.05 3.42 12.19
N ILE A 293 -8.85 4.58 12.82
CA ILE A 293 -8.67 5.87 12.12
C ILE A 293 -7.37 6.61 12.50
N ALA A 294 -6.64 6.05 13.45
CA ALA A 294 -5.36 6.49 13.99
C ALA A 294 -4.70 5.30 14.72
N ILE A 295 -3.41 5.41 15.07
CA ILE A 295 -2.67 4.25 15.62
C ILE A 295 -3.23 3.72 16.95
N ASN A 296 -3.92 4.58 17.71
CA ASN A 296 -4.51 4.25 19.01
C ASN A 296 -6.05 4.29 19.05
N TYR A 297 -6.72 4.70 17.95
CA TYR A 297 -8.16 4.95 17.97
C TYR A 297 -8.92 4.23 16.85
N PRO A 298 -10.03 3.53 17.15
CA PRO A 298 -10.64 3.34 18.47
C PRO A 298 -9.77 2.48 19.41
N ALA A 299 -9.99 2.62 20.73
CA ALA A 299 -9.22 1.90 21.74
C ALA A 299 -9.31 0.37 21.63
N VAL A 300 -10.37 -0.15 21.00
CA VAL A 300 -10.52 -1.57 20.67
C VAL A 300 -10.44 -1.70 19.15
N LYS A 301 -9.52 -2.55 18.69
CA LYS A 301 -9.30 -2.81 17.27
C LYS A 301 -10.59 -3.30 16.60
N PRO A 302 -11.03 -2.68 15.50
CA PRO A 302 -12.21 -3.11 14.74
C PRO A 302 -12.02 -4.50 14.10
N ASP A 303 -13.11 -5.25 13.95
CA ASP A 303 -13.11 -6.62 13.40
C ASP A 303 -12.96 -6.66 11.87
N LYS A 304 -13.31 -5.58 11.19
CA LYS A 304 -13.27 -5.46 9.73
C LYS A 304 -12.66 -4.11 9.38
N ASN A 305 -11.70 -4.15 8.47
CA ASN A 305 -11.14 -2.94 7.92
C ASN A 305 -11.96 -2.54 6.69
N LEU A 306 -12.16 -1.24 6.54
CA LEU A 306 -12.76 -0.65 5.35
C LEU A 306 -11.70 0.20 4.64
N PRO A 307 -11.84 0.49 3.34
CA PRO A 307 -10.89 1.34 2.64
C PRO A 307 -10.77 2.72 3.30
N ASP A 308 -9.54 3.18 3.50
CA ASP A 308 -9.25 4.42 4.21
C ASP A 308 -9.54 5.67 3.37
N ILE A 309 -9.52 5.53 2.04
CA ILE A 309 -9.94 6.56 1.09
C ILE A 309 -11.13 6.04 0.30
N ARG A 310 -12.23 6.79 0.25
CA ARG A 310 -13.44 6.40 -0.51
C ARG A 310 -13.95 7.57 -1.34
N ILE A 311 -14.58 7.24 -2.46
CA ILE A 311 -15.31 8.17 -3.30
C ILE A 311 -16.66 8.46 -2.65
N LEU A 312 -17.09 9.73 -2.61
CA LEU A 312 -18.41 10.15 -2.16
C LEU A 312 -19.42 10.15 -3.32
N ALA A 313 -20.71 10.06 -2.99
CA ALA A 313 -21.77 10.18 -3.99
C ALA A 313 -21.79 11.56 -4.64
N ALA A 314 -22.10 11.59 -5.94
CA ALA A 314 -22.13 12.80 -6.74
C ALA A 314 -23.42 12.85 -7.58
N GLY A 315 -24.34 13.75 -7.24
CA GLY A 315 -25.66 13.81 -7.86
C GLY A 315 -26.44 12.51 -7.67
N GLN A 316 -26.83 11.86 -8.77
CA GLN A 316 -27.51 10.56 -8.75
C GLN A 316 -26.54 9.37 -8.81
N SER A 317 -25.24 9.61 -9.01
CA SER A 317 -24.24 8.54 -9.07
C SER A 317 -23.82 8.11 -7.67
N THR A 318 -23.97 6.83 -7.38
CA THR A 318 -23.55 6.22 -6.12
C THR A 318 -22.26 5.42 -6.31
N PRO A 319 -21.27 5.56 -5.43
CA PRO A 319 -20.07 4.73 -5.45
C PRO A 319 -20.40 3.26 -5.19
N VAL A 320 -19.65 2.35 -5.82
CA VAL A 320 -19.73 0.89 -5.63
C VAL A 320 -18.43 0.36 -5.02
N ASN A 321 -18.40 -0.93 -4.66
CA ASN A 321 -17.23 -1.61 -4.09
C ASN A 321 -16.66 -0.88 -2.87
N ASN A 322 -17.49 -0.60 -1.86
CA ASN A 322 -17.11 0.18 -0.67
C ASN A 322 -16.51 1.56 -1.00
N GLY A 323 -17.05 2.22 -2.02
CA GLY A 323 -16.61 3.54 -2.45
C GLY A 323 -15.30 3.55 -3.24
N GLN A 324 -14.90 2.42 -3.82
CA GLN A 324 -13.67 2.33 -4.63
C GLN A 324 -13.91 2.60 -6.12
N GLN A 325 -15.16 2.70 -6.57
CA GLN A 325 -15.45 3.03 -7.97
C GLN A 325 -16.72 3.89 -8.09
N ILE A 326 -16.71 4.85 -9.00
CA ILE A 326 -17.92 5.58 -9.41
C ILE A 326 -17.92 5.80 -10.94
N THR A 327 -19.12 5.84 -11.52
CA THR A 327 -19.34 6.31 -12.89
C THR A 327 -20.20 7.56 -12.86
N LEU A 328 -19.69 8.64 -13.45
CA LEU A 328 -20.28 9.96 -13.48
C LEU A 328 -20.83 10.24 -14.89
N PRO A 329 -22.09 10.67 -15.04
CA PRO A 329 -22.60 11.12 -16.33
C PRO A 329 -21.89 12.39 -16.77
N ALA A 330 -21.60 12.50 -18.07
CA ALA A 330 -20.97 13.68 -18.65
C ALA A 330 -22.04 14.70 -19.09
N ASN A 331 -22.48 15.57 -18.18
CA ASN A 331 -23.59 16.49 -18.45
C ASN A 331 -23.30 17.50 -19.59
N ASP A 332 -22.07 17.98 -19.69
CA ASP A 332 -21.58 18.88 -20.75
C ASP A 332 -20.77 18.14 -21.85
N GLY A 333 -20.53 16.85 -21.63
CA GLY A 333 -19.67 15.99 -22.44
C GLY A 333 -18.17 16.32 -22.37
N GLU A 334 -17.74 17.21 -21.47
CA GLU A 334 -16.35 17.69 -21.37
C GLU A 334 -15.75 17.52 -19.98
N SER A 335 -16.57 17.57 -18.94
CA SER A 335 -16.06 17.57 -17.56
C SER A 335 -16.91 16.75 -16.59
N ALA A 336 -16.26 16.31 -15.53
CA ALA A 336 -16.88 15.74 -14.34
C ALA A 336 -16.02 15.99 -13.11
N GLU A 337 -16.62 15.87 -11.93
CA GLU A 337 -15.91 16.02 -10.66
C GLU A 337 -16.29 14.86 -9.73
N ALA A 338 -15.28 14.21 -9.14
CA ALA A 338 -15.43 13.22 -8.09
C ALA A 338 -14.86 13.78 -6.79
N THR A 339 -15.51 13.51 -5.66
CA THR A 339 -14.99 13.87 -4.34
C THR A 339 -14.45 12.63 -3.64
N LEU A 340 -13.17 12.65 -3.29
CA LEU A 340 -12.54 11.65 -2.43
C LEU A 340 -12.61 12.12 -0.97
N ALA A 341 -12.73 11.19 -0.04
CA ALA A 341 -12.76 11.46 1.38
C ALA A 341 -11.88 10.50 2.15
N SER A 342 -11.17 11.02 3.15
CA SER A 342 -10.31 10.25 4.04
C SER A 342 -11.06 9.83 5.30
N TYR A 343 -10.91 8.57 5.68
CA TYR A 343 -11.48 7.98 6.89
C TYR A 343 -10.39 7.64 7.92
N ASP A 344 -9.12 7.57 7.49
CA ASP A 344 -7.95 7.36 8.34
C ASP A 344 -6.95 8.52 8.21
N GLY A 345 -6.12 8.76 9.23
CA GLY A 345 -5.08 9.81 9.23
C GLY A 345 -3.82 9.50 8.40
N GLY A 346 -3.64 8.24 8.03
CA GLY A 346 -2.54 7.71 7.22
C GLY A 346 -3.01 7.10 5.89
N GLY A 347 -4.28 7.34 5.50
CA GLY A 347 -4.91 6.75 4.33
C GLY A 347 -4.20 7.07 3.01
N TYR A 348 -4.08 6.07 2.13
CA TYR A 348 -3.55 6.26 0.78
C TYR A 348 -4.28 5.39 -0.25
N THR A 349 -4.17 5.75 -1.53
CA THR A 349 -4.69 5.01 -2.69
C THR A 349 -3.95 5.38 -3.97
N THR A 350 -4.23 4.67 -5.05
CA THR A 350 -3.89 4.98 -6.44
C THR A 350 -5.18 5.20 -7.23
N LEU A 351 -5.42 6.43 -7.66
CA LEU A 351 -6.55 6.80 -8.50
C LEU A 351 -6.23 6.63 -9.98
N THR A 352 -7.15 6.02 -10.71
CA THR A 352 -7.20 6.01 -12.18
C THR A 352 -8.55 6.55 -12.64
N ALA A 353 -8.58 7.26 -13.77
CA ALA A 353 -9.82 7.74 -14.36
C ALA A 353 -9.88 7.50 -15.88
N GLU A 354 -11.08 7.33 -16.40
CA GLU A 354 -11.35 7.07 -17.82
C GLU A 354 -12.53 7.93 -18.28
N ALA A 355 -12.47 8.43 -19.53
CA ALA A 355 -13.61 9.03 -20.21
C ALA A 355 -14.10 8.07 -21.28
N VAL A 356 -15.36 7.64 -21.19
CA VAL A 356 -16.03 6.85 -22.23
C VAL A 356 -16.72 7.83 -23.17
N LEU A 357 -16.25 7.94 -24.41
CA LEU A 357 -16.79 8.86 -25.41
C LEU A 357 -18.13 8.38 -25.97
N THR A 358 -18.91 9.28 -26.56
CA THR A 358 -20.19 8.94 -27.22
C THR A 358 -20.03 8.03 -28.42
N ASP A 359 -18.83 7.99 -29.01
CA ASP A 359 -18.46 7.05 -30.06
C ASP A 359 -17.92 5.70 -29.52
N GLY A 360 -17.85 5.51 -28.19
CA GLY A 360 -17.40 4.28 -27.55
C GLY A 360 -15.89 4.17 -27.29
N ARG A 361 -15.06 5.13 -27.73
CA ARG A 361 -13.65 5.18 -27.34
C ARG A 361 -13.48 5.39 -25.84
N VAL A 362 -12.41 4.87 -25.25
CA VAL A 362 -12.06 5.05 -23.83
C VAL A 362 -10.74 5.78 -23.70
N ILE A 363 -10.76 6.96 -23.08
CA ILE A 363 -9.58 7.82 -22.93
C ILE A 363 -9.10 7.76 -21.49
N LYS A 364 -7.88 7.27 -21.26
CA LYS A 364 -7.27 7.24 -19.93
C LYS A 364 -6.85 8.64 -19.48
N GLY A 365 -7.15 8.94 -18.22
CA GLY A 365 -6.82 10.22 -17.59
C GLY A 365 -5.35 10.33 -17.22
N LYS A 366 -4.78 11.51 -17.41
CA LYS A 366 -3.39 11.84 -17.09
C LYS A 366 -3.31 12.97 -16.07
N LEU A 367 -2.40 12.86 -15.11
CA LEU A 367 -2.27 13.80 -14.01
C LEU A 367 -1.79 15.18 -14.47
N LEU A 368 -2.61 16.22 -14.25
CA LEU A 368 -2.36 17.66 -14.47
C LEU A 368 -2.05 18.09 -15.92
N LYS A 369 -1.44 17.23 -16.73
CA LYS A 369 -0.97 17.54 -18.09
C LYS A 369 -0.89 16.28 -18.97
N PRO A 370 -0.81 16.43 -20.31
CA PRO A 370 -0.71 15.32 -21.27
C PRO A 370 0.46 14.35 -21.10
N SER A 371 1.54 14.79 -20.44
CA SER A 371 2.72 13.96 -20.12
C SER A 371 2.69 13.42 -18.69
N GLY A 372 1.59 13.60 -17.97
CA GLY A 372 1.40 13.07 -16.63
C GLY A 372 1.18 11.56 -16.62
N THR A 373 1.38 10.95 -15.45
CA THR A 373 1.06 9.54 -15.19
C THR A 373 -0.45 9.28 -15.25
N THR A 374 -0.83 8.06 -15.62
CA THR A 374 -2.22 7.56 -15.55
C THR A 374 -2.59 7.03 -14.17
N GLU A 375 -1.60 6.72 -13.34
CA GLU A 375 -1.77 6.28 -11.95
C GLU A 375 -1.46 7.43 -11.00
N VAL A 376 -2.51 7.99 -10.40
CA VAL A 376 -2.40 9.16 -9.51
C VAL A 376 -2.36 8.71 -8.06
N LEU A 377 -1.19 8.81 -7.43
CA LEU A 377 -1.06 8.52 -5.99
C LEU A 377 -1.80 9.58 -5.17
N ILE A 378 -2.75 9.19 -4.34
CA ILE A 378 -3.46 10.09 -3.40
C ILE A 378 -3.22 9.60 -1.97
N PRO A 379 -2.70 10.43 -1.04
CA PRO A 379 -2.12 11.75 -1.27
C PRO A 379 -0.93 11.70 -2.24
N LYS A 380 -0.40 12.86 -2.64
CA LYS A 380 0.86 12.92 -3.37
C LYS A 380 1.96 12.27 -2.53
N ARG A 381 2.64 11.27 -3.09
CA ARG A 381 3.70 10.48 -2.43
C ARG A 381 4.90 10.34 -3.37
N ASN A 382 6.06 10.02 -2.81
CA ASN A 382 7.26 9.72 -3.58
C ASN A 382 7.38 8.20 -3.80
N GLY A 383 7.07 7.73 -5.00
CA GLY A 383 7.11 6.31 -5.34
C GLY A 383 6.20 5.48 -4.44
N GLN A 384 6.72 4.40 -3.87
CA GLN A 384 5.96 3.45 -3.04
C GLN A 384 5.84 3.87 -1.56
N ARG A 385 6.34 5.05 -1.18
CA ARG A 385 6.19 5.57 0.20
C ARG A 385 4.73 5.66 0.60
N LEU A 386 4.40 5.38 1.86
CA LEU A 386 3.05 5.48 2.42
C LEU A 386 2.71 6.91 2.87
N ILE A 387 3.73 7.71 3.17
CA ILE A 387 3.61 9.05 3.75
C ILE A 387 3.48 10.13 2.65
N ALA A 388 2.53 11.05 2.82
CA ALA A 388 2.36 12.18 1.92
C ALA A 388 3.59 13.09 1.87
N SER A 389 3.96 13.54 0.66
CA SER A 389 5.06 14.47 0.44
C SER A 389 4.88 15.81 1.17
N ALA A 390 3.62 16.23 1.38
CA ALA A 390 3.31 17.43 2.15
C ALA A 390 3.78 17.34 3.61
N TRP A 391 3.68 16.16 4.23
CA TRP A 391 4.18 15.95 5.59
C TRP A 391 5.70 15.85 5.62
N THR A 392 6.32 15.08 4.71
CA THR A 392 7.79 14.93 4.68
C THR A 392 8.53 16.23 4.37
N THR A 393 7.85 17.22 3.78
CA THR A 393 8.43 18.57 3.60
C THR A 393 8.62 19.28 4.95
N LYS A 394 7.69 19.09 5.89
CA LYS A 394 7.74 19.68 7.24
C LYS A 394 8.55 18.81 8.20
N ASP A 395 8.38 17.51 8.12
CA ASP A 395 8.96 16.48 8.99
C ASP A 395 9.66 15.43 8.11
N PRO A 396 10.88 15.71 7.61
CA PRO A 396 11.58 14.80 6.71
C PRO A 396 11.84 13.45 7.34
N SER A 397 11.61 12.38 6.56
CA SER A 397 12.00 11.02 6.89
C SER A 397 12.57 10.31 5.65
N SER A 398 13.67 9.59 5.85
CA SER A 398 14.35 8.73 4.89
C SER A 398 13.56 7.46 4.56
N SER A 399 12.75 6.94 5.49
CA SER A 399 11.89 5.77 5.29
C SER A 399 10.55 5.90 6.03
N ASP A 400 9.57 5.06 5.71
CA ASP A 400 8.28 5.01 6.44
C ASP A 400 8.44 4.36 7.83
N THR A 401 9.55 3.67 8.06
CA THR A 401 9.89 2.95 9.30
C THR A 401 10.95 3.69 10.15
N GLU A 402 11.29 4.93 9.81
CA GLU A 402 12.27 5.72 10.58
C GLU A 402 11.74 6.01 11.99
N ASP A 403 12.61 5.93 12.99
CA ASP A 403 12.31 6.13 14.43
C ASP A 403 13.64 6.46 15.11
N ASN A 404 14.16 7.65 14.83
CA ASN A 404 15.52 8.07 15.17
C ASN A 404 15.57 9.45 15.83
N GLU A 405 14.43 9.93 16.33
CA GLU A 405 14.26 11.25 16.91
C GLU A 405 15.23 11.43 18.08
N THR A 406 15.74 12.64 18.25
CA THR A 406 16.77 12.93 19.24
C THR A 406 16.28 13.98 20.23
N SER A 407 16.77 13.89 21.46
CA SER A 407 16.54 14.92 22.48
C SER A 407 17.88 15.31 23.10
N LYS A 408 18.12 16.62 23.26
CA LYS A 408 19.42 17.14 23.70
C LYS A 408 19.78 16.58 25.08
N GLY A 409 20.96 15.97 25.21
CA GLY A 409 21.43 15.38 26.46
C GLY A 409 20.93 13.97 26.74
N ASN A 410 20.18 13.37 25.81
CA ASN A 410 19.74 11.99 25.85
C ASN A 410 20.32 11.21 24.65
N GLN A 411 20.89 10.03 24.89
CA GLN A 411 21.54 9.22 23.85
C GLN A 411 20.65 8.10 23.30
N ASN A 412 19.47 7.87 23.89
CA ASN A 412 18.54 6.82 23.48
C ASN A 412 17.62 7.37 22.39
N ASN A 413 18.05 7.29 21.13
CA ASN A 413 17.28 7.79 19.98
C ASN A 413 15.99 7.01 19.76
N GLY A 414 15.03 7.69 19.15
CA GLY A 414 13.73 7.15 18.86
C GLY A 414 12.80 7.12 20.07
N ASP A 415 11.52 7.19 19.81
CA ASP A 415 10.49 7.02 20.82
C ASP A 415 9.76 5.68 20.70
N GLY A 416 9.93 4.94 19.60
CA GLY A 416 9.23 3.68 19.35
C GLY A 416 8.07 3.78 18.36
N LEU A 417 7.81 4.95 17.78
CA LEU A 417 6.87 5.14 16.69
C LEU A 417 7.63 5.32 15.39
N SER A 418 7.16 4.69 14.33
CA SER A 418 7.72 4.97 13.01
C SER A 418 7.22 6.29 12.42
N ALA A 419 7.94 6.83 11.44
CA ALA A 419 7.49 7.97 10.66
C ALA A 419 6.08 7.78 10.07
N TYR A 420 5.70 6.56 9.67
CA TYR A 420 4.35 6.29 9.21
C TYR A 420 3.31 6.34 10.34
N GLU A 421 3.65 5.84 11.53
CA GLU A 421 2.77 5.90 12.70
C GLU A 421 2.59 7.33 13.19
N GLU A 422 3.65 8.12 13.22
CA GLU A 422 3.61 9.55 13.53
C GLU A 422 2.80 10.35 12.50
N TYR A 423 3.02 10.04 11.21
CA TYR A 423 2.25 10.57 10.11
C TYR A 423 0.77 10.18 10.24
N ARG A 424 0.45 8.92 10.52
CA ARG A 424 -0.93 8.47 10.70
C ARG A 424 -1.58 9.14 11.92
N GLY A 425 -0.79 9.40 12.96
CA GLY A 425 -1.16 10.20 14.12
C GLY A 425 -1.94 9.42 15.18
N VAL A 426 -2.32 10.14 16.23
CA VAL A 426 -3.01 9.65 17.42
C VAL A 426 -4.29 10.44 17.68
N PHE A 427 -5.22 9.88 18.45
CA PHE A 427 -6.26 10.66 19.12
C PHE A 427 -5.85 10.95 20.56
N SER A 428 -5.91 12.23 20.95
CA SER A 428 -5.68 12.70 22.32
C SER A 428 -6.66 13.83 22.65
N GLY A 429 -7.40 13.69 23.75
CA GLY A 429 -8.42 14.67 24.15
C GLY A 429 -9.57 14.82 23.13
N GLY A 430 -9.95 13.74 22.47
CA GLY A 430 -11.00 13.66 21.46
C GLY A 430 -10.62 14.24 20.10
N LYS A 431 -9.33 14.47 19.84
CA LYS A 431 -8.84 15.11 18.60
C LYS A 431 -7.75 14.29 17.96
N HIS A 432 -7.81 14.17 16.64
CA HIS A 432 -6.69 13.66 15.83
C HIS A 432 -5.52 14.65 15.86
N ILE A 433 -4.33 14.13 16.15
CA ILE A 433 -3.07 14.87 16.22
C ILE A 433 -2.03 14.07 15.42
N ARG A 434 -1.42 14.73 14.44
CA ARG A 434 -0.26 14.19 13.73
C ARG A 434 1.02 14.50 14.51
N LEU A 435 1.91 13.52 14.66
CA LEU A 435 3.15 13.64 15.42
C LEU A 435 4.31 14.08 14.51
N SER A 436 5.54 14.11 15.04
CA SER A 436 6.70 14.68 14.36
C SER A 436 7.94 13.80 14.48
N ASN A 437 8.47 13.35 13.34
CA ASN A 437 9.74 12.60 13.17
C ASN A 437 11.01 13.41 13.52
N LYS A 438 10.90 14.36 14.43
CA LYS A 438 11.97 15.25 14.91
C LYS A 438 11.97 15.39 16.43
N LYS A 439 10.89 15.01 17.10
CA LYS A 439 10.73 15.08 18.54
C LYS A 439 10.39 13.69 19.03
N LYS A 440 10.66 13.41 20.30
CA LYS A 440 10.17 12.17 20.91
C LYS A 440 8.83 12.45 21.56
N GLU A 441 7.91 11.50 21.48
CA GLU A 441 6.59 11.60 22.06
C GLU A 441 6.41 10.55 23.16
N LEU A 442 5.88 11.01 24.29
CA LEU A 442 5.43 10.15 25.37
C LEU A 442 3.92 10.22 25.48
N LEU A 443 3.25 9.08 25.38
CA LEU A 443 1.82 9.01 25.58
C LEU A 443 1.51 8.42 26.96
N VAL A 444 0.58 9.06 27.67
CA VAL A 444 0.23 8.70 29.05
C VAL A 444 -1.29 8.59 29.19
N GLN A 445 -1.77 7.40 29.48
CA GLN A 445 -3.17 7.13 29.78
C GLN A 445 -3.55 7.67 31.16
N ILE A 446 -4.57 8.52 31.22
CA ILE A 446 -5.06 9.21 32.41
C ILE A 446 -6.59 9.26 32.37
N ALA A 447 -7.24 9.06 33.52
CA ALA A 447 -8.68 9.25 33.62
C ALA A 447 -9.05 10.75 33.48
N ASP A 448 -10.12 11.07 32.74
CA ASP A 448 -10.54 12.46 32.46
C ASP A 448 -10.58 13.35 33.71
N LYS A 449 -11.12 12.83 34.81
CA LYS A 449 -11.24 13.52 36.10
C LYS A 449 -9.90 13.91 36.72
N ASP A 450 -8.83 13.16 36.43
CA ASP A 450 -7.51 13.32 37.03
C ASP A 450 -6.56 14.15 36.16
N LEU A 451 -6.95 14.44 34.90
CA LEU A 451 -6.15 15.21 33.96
C LEU A 451 -5.78 16.60 34.51
N VAL A 452 -6.68 17.24 35.25
CA VAL A 452 -6.43 18.56 35.87
C VAL A 452 -5.29 18.51 36.88
N HIS A 453 -5.14 17.41 37.61
CA HIS A 453 -4.09 17.23 38.62
C HIS A 453 -2.73 16.93 37.99
N PHE A 454 -2.72 16.14 36.90
CA PHE A 454 -1.49 15.59 36.34
C PHE A 454 -0.90 16.37 35.16
N LYS A 455 -1.69 17.21 34.47
CA LYS A 455 -1.22 18.00 33.32
C LYS A 455 0.02 18.87 33.61
N PRO A 456 0.13 19.54 34.79
CA PRO A 456 1.35 20.28 35.12
C PRO A 456 2.59 19.36 35.29
N GLY A 457 2.42 18.15 35.83
CA GLY A 457 3.50 17.16 35.95
C GLY A 457 3.97 16.59 34.61
N LEU A 458 3.05 16.30 33.69
CA LEU A 458 3.36 15.95 32.31
C LEU A 458 4.19 17.05 31.63
N SER A 459 3.77 18.31 31.82
CA SER A 459 4.44 19.49 31.24
C SER A 459 5.85 19.66 31.82
N LEU A 460 6.01 19.42 33.12
CA LEU A 460 7.32 19.44 33.78
C LEU A 460 8.26 18.37 33.21
N LEU A 461 7.78 17.13 33.08
CA LEU A 461 8.55 16.03 32.50
C LEU A 461 8.95 16.34 31.04
N ALA A 462 8.00 16.77 30.22
CA ALA A 462 8.22 17.12 28.81
C ALA A 462 9.29 18.21 28.66
N SER A 463 9.16 19.30 29.44
CA SER A 463 10.12 20.40 29.42
C SER A 463 11.50 19.98 29.94
N ALA A 464 11.57 19.15 30.98
CA ALA A 464 12.83 18.71 31.58
C ALA A 464 13.59 17.71 30.69
N ALA A 465 12.86 16.89 29.91
CA ALA A 465 13.42 15.87 29.02
C ALA A 465 13.62 16.37 27.58
N GLY A 466 13.01 17.49 27.20
CA GLY A 466 13.03 17.98 25.82
C GLY A 466 12.24 17.06 24.87
N ILE A 467 11.09 16.58 25.34
CA ILE A 467 10.17 15.69 24.61
C ILE A 467 8.76 16.29 24.59
N GLU A 468 7.85 15.68 23.86
CA GLU A 468 6.41 15.98 23.91
C GLU A 468 5.68 14.92 24.75
N ALA A 469 4.70 15.33 25.57
CA ALA A 469 3.93 14.42 26.39
C ALA A 469 2.43 14.65 26.17
N LEU A 470 1.73 13.63 25.67
CA LEU A 470 0.31 13.70 25.32
C LEU A 470 -0.53 12.80 26.25
N PRO A 471 -1.60 13.33 26.85
CA PRO A 471 -2.52 12.53 27.64
C PRO A 471 -3.47 11.74 26.73
N LEU A 472 -3.75 10.50 27.09
CA LEU A 472 -4.75 9.65 26.46
C LEU A 472 -5.83 9.31 27.47
N THR A 473 -7.09 9.32 27.06
CA THR A 473 -8.21 8.91 27.90
C THR A 473 -8.46 7.41 27.79
N GLU A 474 -9.28 6.83 28.66
CA GLU A 474 -9.69 5.42 28.56
C GLU A 474 -10.49 5.10 27.28
N LYS A 475 -11.03 6.12 26.60
CA LYS A 475 -11.71 5.96 25.31
C LYS A 475 -10.73 5.91 24.14
N GLU A 476 -9.50 6.37 24.35
CA GLU A 476 -8.47 6.54 23.32
C GLU A 476 -7.35 5.51 23.41
N LEU A 477 -7.33 4.71 24.47
CA LEU A 477 -6.36 3.65 24.61
C LEU A 477 -6.95 2.49 25.39
N SER A 478 -6.71 1.28 24.90
CA SER A 478 -7.10 0.05 25.57
C SER A 478 -6.36 -0.13 26.91
N LYS A 479 -6.94 -0.91 27.83
CA LYS A 479 -6.35 -1.21 29.15
C LYS A 479 -5.01 -1.95 29.09
N ASN A 480 -4.68 -2.59 27.97
CA ASN A 480 -3.37 -3.24 27.77
C ASN A 480 -2.24 -2.23 27.44
N ARG A 481 -2.59 -0.94 27.29
CA ARG A 481 -1.70 0.18 26.97
C ARG A 481 -0.98 0.08 25.62
N LEU A 482 -1.32 -0.88 24.76
CA LEU A 482 -0.72 -1.03 23.45
C LEU A 482 -1.16 0.14 22.56
N LEU A 483 -0.22 1.03 22.28
CA LEU A 483 -0.48 2.32 21.65
C LEU A 483 -0.80 2.17 20.17
N ASN A 484 -0.01 1.38 19.45
CA ASN A 484 -0.14 1.16 18.03
C ASN A 484 -0.87 -0.16 17.70
N ILE A 485 -1.96 -0.43 18.42
CA ILE A 485 -2.80 -1.63 18.22
C ILE A 485 -3.47 -1.63 16.84
N ASN A 486 -3.72 -0.44 16.32
CA ASN A 486 -4.41 -0.21 15.06
C ASN A 486 -3.46 -0.10 13.87
N SER A 487 -2.14 -0.28 14.04
CA SER A 487 -1.17 -0.21 12.94
C SER A 487 -0.83 -1.62 12.42
N ASN A 488 -1.13 -1.87 11.15
CA ASN A 488 -0.71 -3.05 10.39
C ASN A 488 0.53 -2.74 9.52
N SER A 489 0.60 -1.55 8.91
CA SER A 489 1.70 -1.14 8.04
C SER A 489 2.68 -0.20 8.76
N GLY A 490 3.93 -0.16 8.28
CA GLY A 490 4.95 0.78 8.74
C GLY A 490 5.38 0.64 10.21
N LYS A 491 4.85 -0.33 10.96
CA LYS A 491 5.15 -0.55 12.37
C LYS A 491 6.46 -1.33 12.56
N ASN A 492 7.34 -0.81 13.41
CA ASN A 492 8.61 -1.45 13.76
C ASN A 492 8.48 -2.48 14.89
N GLY A 493 7.57 -2.24 15.82
CA GLY A 493 7.35 -3.07 16.99
C GLY A 493 6.19 -2.55 17.84
N ASP A 494 5.78 -3.33 18.83
CA ASP A 494 4.73 -2.90 19.77
C ASP A 494 5.22 -1.75 20.64
N GLN A 495 4.47 -0.65 20.63
CA GLN A 495 4.73 0.51 21.47
C GLN A 495 3.63 0.69 22.50
N TYR A 496 3.97 1.19 23.69
CA TYR A 496 3.04 1.27 24.82
C TYR A 496 2.96 2.69 25.36
N ALA A 497 1.81 3.06 25.92
CA ALA A 497 1.68 4.25 26.76
C ALA A 497 1.97 3.92 28.23
N LEU A 498 2.33 4.91 29.04
CA LEU A 498 2.30 4.77 30.50
C LEU A 498 0.87 4.92 31.02
N LEU A 499 0.49 4.20 32.08
CA LEU A 499 -0.79 4.39 32.77
C LEU A 499 -0.55 5.17 34.06
N LEU A 500 -1.23 6.29 34.27
CA LEU A 500 -1.09 7.12 35.45
C LEU A 500 -2.43 7.23 36.20
N LEU A 501 -2.42 6.84 37.47
CA LEU A 501 -3.60 6.73 38.33
C LEU A 501 -3.50 7.63 39.56
N ASN A 502 -4.62 8.27 39.90
CA ASN A 502 -4.79 8.95 41.18
C ASN A 502 -5.52 8.02 42.16
N GLN A 503 -4.79 7.42 43.09
CA GLN A 503 -5.38 6.55 44.10
C GLN A 503 -4.46 6.35 45.31
N PRO A 504 -5.01 5.94 46.47
CA PRO A 504 -4.22 5.63 47.65
C PRO A 504 -3.19 4.53 47.42
N ILE A 505 -1.97 4.77 47.92
CA ILE A 505 -0.89 3.77 47.87
C ILE A 505 -0.97 2.93 49.15
N GLY A 506 -1.35 1.66 49.00
CA GLY A 506 -1.50 0.70 50.10
C GLY A 506 -2.95 0.53 50.58
N SER A 507 -3.66 -0.41 49.97
CA SER A 507 -4.78 -1.09 50.64
C SER A 507 -4.23 -2.28 51.46
N ALA A 508 -5.01 -2.78 52.43
CA ALA A 508 -4.60 -3.67 53.53
C ALA A 508 -3.75 -4.94 53.21
N SER A 509 -3.52 -5.27 51.94
CA SER A 509 -2.64 -6.36 51.50
C SER A 509 -1.15 -5.99 51.41
N GLU A 510 -0.78 -4.70 51.39
CA GLU A 510 0.61 -4.24 51.25
C GLU A 510 1.06 -3.46 52.49
N LYS A 511 1.21 -4.16 53.62
CA LYS A 511 1.55 -3.60 54.94
C LYS A 511 2.93 -2.89 55.06
N GLN A 512 3.59 -2.53 53.97
CA GLN A 512 4.96 -1.96 53.96
C GLN A 512 5.09 -0.52 53.41
N ASN A 513 4.03 0.13 52.89
CA ASN A 513 4.18 1.39 52.14
C ASN A 513 3.49 2.63 52.79
N TYR A 514 3.28 2.67 54.11
CA TYR A 514 2.71 3.88 54.75
C TYR A 514 3.61 5.10 54.51
N GLY A 515 3.05 6.17 53.93
CA GLY A 515 3.75 7.44 53.67
C GLY A 515 4.48 7.54 52.33
N THR A 516 4.19 6.64 51.38
CA THR A 516 4.61 6.77 49.97
C THR A 516 3.57 7.60 49.20
N THR A 517 4.01 8.65 48.48
CA THR A 517 3.15 9.56 47.71
C THR A 517 3.09 9.23 46.21
N GLY A 518 4.06 8.47 45.71
CA GLY A 518 4.18 8.06 44.32
C GLY A 518 4.83 6.68 44.18
N ILE A 519 4.43 5.91 43.18
CA ILE A 519 5.05 4.61 42.86
C ILE A 519 4.82 4.21 41.40
N ASN A 520 5.88 3.74 40.74
CA ASN A 520 5.80 3.04 39.47
C ASN A 520 5.97 1.50 39.64
N LEU A 521 4.96 0.73 39.21
CA LEU A 521 4.88 -0.72 39.39
C LEU A 521 5.26 -1.51 38.12
N PRO A 522 5.77 -2.75 38.26
CA PRO A 522 5.96 -3.52 39.50
C PRO A 522 7.24 -3.18 40.28
N LYS A 523 7.23 -3.31 41.61
CA LYS A 523 8.45 -3.31 42.45
C LYS A 523 9.17 -4.66 42.38
N PRO A 524 10.50 -4.76 42.63
CA PRO A 524 11.45 -3.69 42.99
C PRO A 524 12.23 -3.13 41.78
N LYS A 525 11.80 -3.41 40.54
CA LYS A 525 12.53 -3.01 39.34
C LYS A 525 12.46 -1.48 39.15
N TYR A 526 13.49 -0.76 39.56
CA TYR A 526 13.69 0.64 39.17
C TYR A 526 14.23 0.70 37.74
N GLY A 527 13.98 1.81 37.03
CA GLY A 527 14.40 1.97 35.63
C GLY A 527 13.76 0.93 34.71
N LYS A 528 12.44 1.01 34.54
CA LYS A 528 11.67 0.11 33.69
C LYS A 528 11.57 0.66 32.27
N THR A 529 11.40 -0.21 31.28
CA THR A 529 10.88 0.25 29.99
C THR A 529 9.39 0.56 30.11
N ILE A 530 8.86 1.32 29.16
CA ILE A 530 7.42 1.65 29.12
C ILE A 530 6.53 0.40 29.05
N ARG A 531 7.02 -0.67 28.41
CA ARG A 531 6.35 -1.97 28.35
C ARG A 531 6.26 -2.62 29.72
N GLU A 532 7.36 -2.60 30.48
CA GLU A 532 7.49 -3.21 31.79
C GLU A 532 6.77 -2.43 32.90
N SER A 533 6.53 -1.14 32.71
CA SER A 533 5.75 -0.31 33.62
C SER A 533 4.25 -0.64 33.53
N GLU A 534 3.73 -1.41 34.48
CA GLU A 534 2.29 -1.76 34.53
C GLU A 534 1.40 -0.54 34.78
N LYS A 535 1.77 0.27 35.78
CA LYS A 535 1.06 1.49 36.17
C LYS A 535 1.94 2.37 37.05
N THR A 536 1.69 3.67 36.95
CA THR A 536 2.18 4.72 37.84
C THR A 536 1.03 5.18 38.71
N ILE A 537 1.23 5.25 40.01
CA ILE A 537 0.24 5.72 40.98
C ILE A 537 0.81 6.95 41.66
N VAL A 538 -0.01 8.01 41.77
CA VAL A 538 0.29 9.20 42.56
C VAL A 538 -0.89 9.45 43.48
N ASP A 539 -0.65 9.50 44.79
CA ASP A 539 -1.68 9.76 45.79
C ASP A 539 -1.77 11.26 46.07
N VAL A 540 -2.60 11.95 45.29
CA VAL A 540 -2.78 13.41 45.41
C VAL A 540 -3.32 13.80 46.79
N ALA A 541 -4.12 12.95 47.42
CA ALA A 541 -4.69 13.23 48.74
C ALA A 541 -3.61 13.15 49.84
N GLU A 542 -2.75 12.14 49.80
CA GLU A 542 -1.61 12.02 50.71
C GLU A 542 -0.62 13.16 50.53
N ILE A 543 -0.29 13.54 49.28
CA ILE A 543 0.57 14.69 48.99
C ILE A 543 -0.02 15.97 49.60
N THR A 544 -1.32 16.19 49.41
CA THR A 544 -2.02 17.37 49.94
C THR A 544 -1.98 17.41 51.47
N ARG A 545 -2.18 16.27 52.13
CA ARG A 545 -2.10 16.17 53.60
C ARG A 545 -0.67 16.46 54.09
N SER A 546 0.33 15.78 53.53
CA SER A 546 1.74 15.95 53.90
C SER A 546 2.20 17.40 53.71
N TYR A 547 1.84 18.03 52.59
CA TYR A 547 2.14 19.43 52.33
C TYR A 547 1.53 20.36 53.39
N ALA A 548 0.25 20.18 53.74
CA ALA A 548 -0.43 21.00 54.73
C ALA A 548 0.19 20.86 56.13
N GLU A 549 0.59 19.65 56.52
CA GLU A 549 1.29 19.38 57.77
C GLU A 549 2.65 20.09 57.82
N GLN A 550 3.44 20.00 56.74
CA GLN A 550 4.72 20.69 56.62
C GLN A 550 4.53 22.21 56.65
N GLU A 551 3.56 22.73 55.90
CA GLU A 551 3.26 24.16 55.84
C GLU A 551 2.88 24.71 57.22
N ALA A 552 2.11 23.97 58.02
CA ALA A 552 1.75 24.37 59.38
C ALA A 552 2.97 24.47 60.30
N VAL A 553 3.92 23.53 60.20
CA VAL A 553 5.18 23.55 60.96
C VAL A 553 6.03 24.75 60.56
N VAL A 554 6.15 25.01 59.26
CA VAL A 554 6.92 26.11 58.67
C VAL A 554 6.36 27.48 59.07
N LYS A 555 5.04 27.65 58.99
CA LYS A 555 4.35 28.86 59.45
C LYS A 555 4.57 29.12 60.94
N LYS A 556 4.57 28.07 61.77
CA LYS A 556 4.89 28.19 63.21
C LYS A 556 6.33 28.64 63.45
N ALA A 557 7.26 28.21 62.60
CA ALA A 557 8.65 28.68 62.60
C ALA A 557 8.83 30.09 61.99
N LYS A 558 7.75 30.73 61.52
CA LYS A 558 7.76 32.03 60.82
C LYS A 558 8.57 32.02 59.52
N ASP A 559 8.55 30.88 58.83
CA ASP A 559 9.21 30.70 57.54
C ASP A 559 8.17 30.41 56.44
N GLN A 560 8.60 30.19 55.19
CA GLN A 560 7.75 29.91 54.04
C GLN A 560 8.15 28.61 53.34
N MET A 561 7.16 27.87 52.82
CA MET A 561 7.42 26.70 51.99
C MET A 561 8.21 27.10 50.72
N PRO A 562 9.31 26.40 50.37
CA PRO A 562 10.13 26.74 49.21
C PRO A 562 9.51 26.30 47.87
N TYR A 563 8.31 25.73 47.89
CA TYR A 563 7.53 25.27 46.74
C TYR A 563 6.04 25.28 47.10
N THR A 564 5.20 25.22 46.08
CA THR A 564 3.75 25.12 46.20
C THR A 564 3.26 23.67 46.17
N LEU A 565 2.03 23.42 46.64
CA LEU A 565 1.39 22.09 46.52
C LEU A 565 1.35 21.58 45.07
N GLN A 566 1.09 22.47 44.11
CA GLN A 566 1.07 22.05 42.70
C GLN A 566 2.46 21.67 42.19
N GLU A 567 3.52 22.35 42.65
CA GLU A 567 4.90 21.98 42.30
C GLU A 567 5.29 20.62 42.90
N GLU A 568 4.89 20.34 44.14
CA GLU A 568 5.05 19.04 44.79
C GLU A 568 4.39 17.93 43.95
N ILE A 569 3.08 18.06 43.64
CA ILE A 569 2.34 17.11 42.79
C ILE A 569 3.02 16.94 41.42
N SER A 570 3.42 18.04 40.79
CA SER A 570 4.03 18.01 39.46
C SER A 570 5.38 17.31 39.47
N SER A 571 6.19 17.54 40.51
CA SER A 571 7.49 16.89 40.70
C SER A 571 7.30 15.39 40.94
N THR A 572 6.35 14.98 41.80
CA THR A 572 6.05 13.57 42.04
C THR A 572 5.56 12.88 40.76
N VAL A 573 4.66 13.49 39.98
CA VAL A 573 4.20 12.92 38.70
C VAL A 573 5.36 12.73 37.74
N ALA A 574 6.21 13.75 37.56
CA ALA A 574 7.36 13.66 36.66
C ALA A 574 8.39 12.63 37.14
N HIS A 575 8.60 12.52 38.45
CA HIS A 575 9.47 11.54 39.09
C HIS A 575 9.02 10.11 38.80
N GLU A 576 7.75 9.81 39.08
CA GLU A 576 7.24 8.46 38.94
C GLU A 576 7.07 8.03 37.49
N LEU A 577 6.72 8.96 36.58
CA LEU A 577 6.72 8.67 35.15
C LEU A 577 8.14 8.39 34.64
N ALA A 578 9.17 9.09 35.12
CA ALA A 578 10.56 8.84 34.73
C ALA A 578 11.02 7.42 35.07
N HIS A 579 10.52 6.82 36.15
CA HIS A 579 10.78 5.40 36.46
C HIS A 579 10.24 4.43 35.42
N GLY A 580 9.12 4.77 34.77
CA GLY A 580 8.58 4.03 33.63
C GLY A 580 9.35 4.25 32.32
N LEU A 581 10.35 5.14 32.32
CA LEU A 581 11.18 5.53 31.18
C LEU A 581 12.65 5.25 31.45
N ASN A 582 12.96 4.19 32.19
CA ASN A 582 14.30 3.70 32.46
C ASN A 582 15.16 4.61 33.35
N VAL A 583 14.57 5.58 34.05
CA VAL A 583 15.31 6.42 35.01
C VAL A 583 15.30 5.79 36.39
N TYR A 584 16.48 5.70 36.98
CA TYR A 584 16.68 5.22 38.34
C TYR A 584 16.70 6.38 39.35
N HIS A 585 16.48 6.09 40.63
CA HIS A 585 16.79 7.06 41.69
C HIS A 585 18.26 7.51 41.60
N HIS A 586 18.57 8.69 42.14
CA HIS A 586 19.94 9.23 42.17
C HIS A 586 20.97 8.31 42.88
N GLY A 587 20.51 7.45 43.77
CA GLY A 587 21.32 6.37 44.27
C GLY A 587 20.52 5.14 44.65
N ASP A 588 21.25 4.06 44.90
CA ASP A 588 20.66 2.90 45.55
C ASP A 588 20.21 3.34 46.94
N ALA A 589 18.92 3.13 47.24
CA ALA A 589 18.38 3.38 48.57
C ALA A 589 19.38 2.84 49.59
N GLY A 590 19.94 3.74 50.40
CA GLY A 590 20.70 3.36 51.56
C GLY A 590 19.75 2.77 52.58
N SER A 591 19.21 1.56 52.30
CA SER A 591 18.32 0.72 53.09
C SER A 591 17.09 1.37 53.69
N ASP A 592 15.93 0.74 53.50
CA ASP A 592 14.86 0.77 54.50
C ASP A 592 15.44 0.39 55.88
N ALA A 593 15.86 1.40 56.62
CA ALA A 593 16.31 1.33 57.99
C ALA A 593 16.51 2.76 58.53
N ALA A 594 15.43 3.44 58.92
CA ALA A 594 14.94 3.45 60.31
C ALA A 594 15.27 2.24 61.23
N ARG A 595 16.26 1.40 60.94
CA ARG A 595 16.87 0.59 61.99
C ARG A 595 17.79 1.59 62.65
N PRO A 596 17.57 1.97 63.93
CA PRO A 596 18.66 2.52 64.71
C PRO A 596 19.86 1.66 64.36
N ILE A 597 20.92 2.25 63.78
CA ILE A 597 22.11 1.47 63.49
C ILE A 597 22.44 0.85 64.84
N ASN A 598 22.20 -0.45 64.98
CA ASN A 598 22.14 -1.15 66.26
C ASN A 598 23.59 -1.29 66.73
N TYR A 599 24.18 -0.17 67.11
CA TYR A 599 25.48 -0.11 67.72
C TYR A 599 25.29 -0.54 69.16
N THR A 600 25.61 -1.80 69.43
CA THR A 600 25.79 -2.35 70.77
C THR A 600 27.07 -1.84 71.46
N GLY A 601 27.74 -0.85 70.88
CA GLY A 601 28.96 -0.20 71.40
C GLY A 601 28.78 1.29 71.69
N LYS A 602 29.75 1.88 72.40
CA LYS A 602 29.79 3.30 72.83
C LYS A 602 29.98 4.28 71.65
N VAL A 603 29.06 4.31 70.68
CA VAL A 603 29.10 5.31 69.60
C VAL A 603 28.58 6.64 70.12
N LYS A 604 29.37 7.71 69.94
CA LYS A 604 28.95 9.07 70.26
C LYS A 604 28.16 9.64 69.10
N VAL A 605 26.89 9.92 69.36
CA VAL A 605 25.99 10.57 68.40
C VAL A 605 25.90 12.05 68.70
N VAL A 606 26.17 12.88 67.68
CA VAL A 606 26.11 14.35 67.77
C VAL A 606 25.16 14.86 66.69
N ALA A 607 24.22 15.73 67.05
CA ALA A 607 23.28 16.36 66.12
C ALA A 607 23.64 17.84 65.92
N PHE A 608 23.52 18.33 64.70
CA PHE A 608 23.78 19.70 64.28
C PHE A 608 22.54 20.30 63.63
N GLY A 609 22.32 21.60 63.83
CA GLY A 609 21.24 22.32 63.13
C GLY A 609 21.56 22.53 61.66
N SER A 610 20.57 22.99 60.89
CA SER A 610 20.72 23.29 59.46
C SER A 610 21.69 24.45 59.18
N GLU A 611 21.93 25.32 60.16
CA GLU A 611 22.69 26.57 60.01
C GLU A 611 24.05 26.60 60.75
N GLY A 612 24.52 25.52 61.38
CA GLY A 612 25.79 25.62 62.10
C GLY A 612 26.43 24.34 62.62
N ASP A 613 27.74 24.47 62.88
CA ASP A 613 28.62 23.41 63.37
C ASP A 613 28.55 23.21 64.89
N LYS A 614 27.59 23.85 65.57
CA LYS A 614 27.39 23.69 67.01
C LYS A 614 26.46 22.52 67.31
N PRO A 615 26.83 21.60 68.20
CA PRO A 615 25.96 20.53 68.64
C PRO A 615 24.65 21.06 69.23
N LEU A 616 23.53 20.49 68.80
CA LEU A 616 22.22 20.74 69.41
C LEU A 616 22.02 19.84 70.64
N PRO A 617 21.41 20.34 71.72
CA PRO A 617 20.86 19.47 72.75
C PRO A 617 19.70 18.68 72.14
N TYR A 618 19.90 17.38 71.92
CA TYR A 618 18.88 16.53 71.30
C TYR A 618 18.52 15.33 72.20
N LYS A 619 17.26 14.87 72.11
CA LYS A 619 16.83 13.63 72.76
C LYS A 619 17.07 12.47 71.81
N GLN A 620 17.84 11.46 72.24
CA GLN A 620 18.22 10.32 71.41
C GLN A 620 17.02 9.66 70.71
N ASP A 621 15.92 9.51 71.44
CA ASP A 621 14.69 8.86 70.98
C ASP A 621 14.03 9.54 69.78
N THR A 622 14.24 10.85 69.57
CA THR A 622 13.62 11.61 68.46
C THR A 622 14.36 11.46 67.11
N LEU A 623 15.66 11.17 67.14
CA LEU A 623 16.40 10.85 65.90
C LEU A 623 16.02 9.47 65.36
N PHE A 624 15.75 8.51 66.25
CA PHE A 624 15.46 7.13 65.86
C PHE A 624 14.07 6.92 65.25
N THR A 625 13.20 7.92 65.30
CA THR A 625 11.88 7.92 64.63
C THR A 625 11.87 8.75 63.34
N SER A 626 12.99 9.38 62.96
CA SER A 626 13.09 10.26 61.79
C SER A 626 13.67 9.52 60.57
N LYS A 627 13.41 10.02 59.37
CA LYS A 627 14.02 9.54 58.12
C LYS A 627 15.42 10.14 57.98
N ILE A 628 16.43 9.27 57.87
CA ILE A 628 17.84 9.62 57.77
C ILE A 628 18.36 9.22 56.40
N GLY A 629 18.97 10.15 55.68
CA GLY A 629 19.62 9.88 54.40
C GLY A 629 21.14 9.79 54.53
N LEU A 630 21.75 9.05 53.61
CA LEU A 630 23.20 8.80 53.55
C LEU A 630 23.81 9.45 52.30
N GLN A 631 25.13 9.64 52.34
CA GLN A 631 25.87 9.99 51.15
C GLN A 631 25.67 8.96 50.03
N GLY A 632 25.53 9.45 48.80
CA GLY A 632 25.29 8.61 47.62
C GLY A 632 23.89 8.02 47.49
N GLY A 633 22.94 8.36 48.39
CA GLY A 633 21.55 7.90 48.37
C GLY A 633 20.61 8.72 47.49
N GLU A 634 19.30 8.59 47.73
CA GLU A 634 18.23 9.16 46.89
C GLU A 634 18.15 10.69 46.91
N SER A 635 18.72 11.32 47.94
CA SER A 635 18.80 12.79 48.07
C SER A 635 20.12 13.40 47.59
N SER A 636 21.04 12.57 47.09
CA SER A 636 22.36 13.00 46.63
C SER A 636 22.33 13.67 45.27
N GLY A 637 23.40 14.37 44.92
CA GLY A 637 23.60 14.97 43.59
C GLY A 637 22.94 16.34 43.43
N ASN A 638 22.43 16.61 42.22
CA ASN A 638 21.92 17.92 41.85
C ASN A 638 20.50 18.14 42.38
N LEU A 639 20.33 19.04 43.36
CA LEU A 639 19.06 19.35 44.02
C LEU A 639 17.97 19.90 43.08
N SER A 640 18.34 20.40 41.90
CA SER A 640 17.34 20.81 40.90
C SER A 640 16.79 19.63 40.09
N CYS A 641 17.34 18.41 40.27
CA CYS A 641 16.88 17.23 39.55
C CYS A 641 15.57 16.68 40.13
N ILE A 642 14.59 16.37 39.27
CA ILE A 642 13.32 15.74 39.63
C ILE A 642 13.52 14.40 40.34
N MET A 643 14.62 13.70 40.05
CA MET A 643 14.94 12.40 40.66
C MET A 643 15.58 12.48 42.05
N VAL A 644 15.76 13.69 42.60
CA VAL A 644 16.32 13.89 43.95
C VAL A 644 15.20 14.05 44.96
N TYR A 645 15.30 13.28 46.05
CA TYR A 645 14.37 13.38 47.17
C TYR A 645 14.72 14.60 48.02
N THR A 646 14.11 15.76 47.78
CA THR A 646 14.48 17.01 48.47
C THR A 646 13.71 17.23 49.78
N ASN A 647 12.60 16.53 50.00
CA ASN A 647 11.71 16.71 51.15
C ASN A 647 11.42 15.42 51.94
N TYR A 648 12.17 14.34 51.67
CA TYR A 648 11.93 13.03 52.27
C TYR A 648 12.68 12.79 53.58
N PHE A 649 13.95 13.21 53.68
CA PHE A 649 14.79 12.98 54.86
C PHE A 649 14.87 14.23 55.72
N GLN A 650 14.66 14.07 57.04
CA GLN A 650 14.84 15.16 58.00
C GLN A 650 16.31 15.33 58.44
N TRP A 651 17.13 14.28 58.29
CA TRP A 651 18.53 14.27 58.73
C TRP A 651 19.43 13.65 57.66
N ALA A 652 20.64 14.19 57.52
CA ALA A 652 21.74 13.54 56.83
C ALA A 652 22.73 12.98 57.85
N ALA A 653 23.24 11.76 57.62
CA ALA A 653 24.25 11.15 58.48
C ALA A 653 25.63 11.11 57.80
N ASP A 654 26.62 11.66 58.50
CA ASP A 654 28.04 11.54 58.20
C ASP A 654 28.67 10.52 59.17
N ILE A 655 29.04 9.34 58.64
CA ILE A 655 29.60 8.23 59.41
C ILE A 655 31.12 8.24 59.26
N LYS A 656 31.83 8.65 60.32
CA LYS A 656 33.30 8.64 60.36
C LYS A 656 33.81 7.29 60.87
N LYS A 657 34.85 6.74 60.23
CA LYS A 657 35.50 5.50 60.68
C LYS A 657 36.00 5.66 62.13
N GLY A 658 35.36 4.96 63.07
CA GLY A 658 35.80 4.82 64.46
C GLY A 658 35.13 5.74 65.49
N GLU A 659 33.83 5.51 65.76
CA GLU A 659 33.08 5.90 66.99
C GLU A 659 32.13 7.12 66.96
N HIS A 660 32.02 7.88 65.86
CA HIS A 660 31.13 9.05 65.80
C HIS A 660 30.16 9.02 64.62
N ILE A 661 28.89 9.32 64.88
CA ILE A 661 27.86 9.61 63.86
C ILE A 661 27.43 11.06 64.04
N HIS A 662 27.57 11.84 62.98
CA HIS A 662 27.10 13.21 62.95
C HIS A 662 25.79 13.27 62.16
N TYR A 663 24.73 13.75 62.81
CA TYR A 663 23.46 14.03 62.16
C TYR A 663 23.33 15.51 61.87
N HIS A 664 23.09 15.87 60.62
CA HIS A 664 22.89 17.24 60.18
C HIS A 664 21.43 17.42 59.78
N ALA A 665 20.73 18.36 60.42
CA ALA A 665 19.33 18.65 60.09
C ALA A 665 19.24 19.18 58.65
N VAL A 666 18.37 18.57 57.86
CA VAL A 666 18.18 18.95 56.45
C VAL A 666 17.21 20.14 56.43
N PRO A 667 17.61 21.30 55.86
CA PRO A 667 16.67 22.40 55.69
C PRO A 667 15.58 22.01 54.69
N LEU A 668 14.48 22.75 54.65
CA LEU A 668 13.51 22.59 53.58
C LEU A 668 14.13 23.03 52.26
N LEU A 669 14.01 22.18 51.25
CA LEU A 669 14.61 22.36 49.94
C LEU A 669 13.53 22.51 48.87
N PRO A 670 13.77 23.28 47.80
CA PRO A 670 12.86 23.31 46.65
C PRO A 670 12.76 21.93 46.00
N VAL A 671 11.63 21.65 45.34
CA VAL A 671 11.47 20.44 44.52
C VAL A 671 12.22 20.56 43.19
N GLY A 672 12.67 19.41 42.67
CA GLY A 672 13.39 19.34 41.41
C GLY A 672 12.53 19.73 40.21
N LYS A 673 13.15 20.39 39.21
CA LYS A 673 12.50 20.89 37.99
C LYS A 673 13.19 20.49 36.68
N ILE A 674 14.36 19.83 36.75
CA ILE A 674 15.12 19.38 35.57
C ILE A 674 15.47 17.90 35.68
N PHE A 675 15.99 17.28 34.62
CA PHE A 675 16.80 16.07 34.75
C PHE A 675 18.28 16.44 34.76
N CYS A 676 19.05 15.92 35.70
CA CYS A 676 20.48 16.18 35.75
C CYS A 676 21.23 15.49 34.59
N THR A 677 22.33 16.10 34.16
CA THR A 677 23.24 15.57 33.12
C THR A 677 24.55 15.02 33.70
N ALA A 678 24.70 15.06 35.02
CA ALA A 678 25.86 14.57 35.75
C ALA A 678 25.46 14.19 37.19
N PRO A 679 26.22 13.33 37.87
CA PRO A 679 25.99 12.97 39.28
C PRO A 679 26.42 14.04 40.29
N ASP A 680 26.89 15.20 39.83
CA ASP A 680 27.50 16.21 40.68
C ASP A 680 26.54 16.80 41.72
N ALA A 681 27.11 17.09 42.89
CA ALA A 681 26.40 17.68 44.00
C ALA A 681 26.19 19.19 43.81
N THR A 682 24.98 19.69 44.15
CA THR A 682 24.66 21.12 44.14
C THR A 682 24.04 21.55 45.48
N GLY A 683 23.98 22.85 45.75
CA GLY A 683 23.45 23.40 47.00
C GLY A 683 24.10 22.77 48.24
N ILE A 684 23.29 22.37 49.22
CA ILE A 684 23.77 21.76 50.47
C ILE A 684 24.56 20.46 50.25
N ASN A 685 24.31 19.75 49.15
CA ASN A 685 25.02 18.49 48.85
C ASN A 685 26.50 18.71 48.51
N LYS A 686 26.94 19.93 48.22
CA LYS A 686 28.38 20.23 48.08
C LYS A 686 29.13 20.11 49.41
N ASN A 687 28.42 20.25 50.53
CA ASN A 687 28.98 20.06 51.84
C ASN A 687 29.08 18.54 52.12
N PRO A 688 30.27 18.03 52.48
CA PRO A 688 30.48 16.60 52.74
C PRO A 688 29.68 16.07 53.94
N HIS A 689 29.04 16.91 54.74
CA HIS A 689 28.19 16.48 55.85
C HIS A 689 26.77 16.08 55.44
N TYR A 690 26.37 16.38 54.19
CA TYR A 690 25.07 16.01 53.63
C TYR A 690 25.20 14.85 52.63
N PHE A 691 24.31 14.76 51.65
CA PHE A 691 24.16 13.58 50.80
C PHE A 691 25.23 13.46 49.70
N GLY A 692 26.06 14.48 49.46
CA GLY A 692 27.17 14.40 48.50
C GLY A 692 26.72 14.17 47.04
N LYS A 693 27.61 13.57 46.23
CA LYS A 693 27.35 13.22 44.83
C LYS A 693 26.39 12.03 44.70
N ALA A 694 25.58 12.02 43.65
CA ALA A 694 24.73 10.88 43.32
C ALA A 694 25.58 9.69 42.86
N THR A 695 25.17 8.46 43.16
CA THR A 695 25.85 7.24 42.69
C THR A 695 25.44 6.87 41.26
N ARG A 696 24.23 7.24 40.83
CA ARG A 696 23.74 7.06 39.46
C ARG A 696 23.78 8.39 38.69
N GLY A 697 22.96 9.37 39.09
CA GLY A 697 22.89 10.69 38.45
C GLY A 697 22.70 10.64 36.93
N ASN A 698 22.98 11.73 36.21
CA ASN A 698 22.83 11.82 34.75
C ASN A 698 21.47 11.29 34.24
N CYS A 699 20.39 11.64 34.93
CA CYS A 699 19.05 11.09 34.71
C CYS A 699 18.53 11.33 33.30
N LEU A 700 18.90 12.46 32.68
CA LEU A 700 18.45 12.80 31.33
C LEU A 700 18.93 11.78 30.30
N ALA A 701 20.17 11.29 30.45
CA ALA A 701 20.75 10.29 29.56
C ALA A 701 20.16 8.89 29.73
N GLN A 702 19.51 8.61 30.88
CA GLN A 702 18.91 7.31 31.17
C GLN A 702 17.55 7.12 30.49
N LEU A 703 16.83 8.21 30.20
CA LEU A 703 15.47 8.19 29.65
C LEU A 703 15.39 7.35 28.37
N LYS A 704 14.50 6.36 28.34
CA LYS A 704 14.23 5.50 27.18
C LYS A 704 12.73 5.34 27.01
N ILE A 705 12.20 5.83 25.89
CA ILE A 705 10.76 5.77 25.57
C ILE A 705 10.46 4.54 24.69
N LYS A 706 11.33 4.24 23.71
CA LYS A 706 11.21 3.07 22.83
C LYS A 706 11.12 1.76 23.60
N ALA A 707 10.06 0.99 23.35
CA ALA A 707 9.69 -0.20 24.13
C ALA A 707 10.27 -1.53 23.66
N TYR A 708 10.57 -1.66 22.36
CA TYR A 708 10.97 -2.93 21.72
C TYR A 708 12.47 -3.04 21.45
#